data_AF-A0A1V4VGA0-F1
#
_entry.id   AF-A0A1V4VGA0-F1
#
_cell.length_a   1.000
_cell.length_b   1.000
_cell.length_c   1.000
_cell.angle_alpha   90.00
_cell.angle_beta   90.00
_cell.angle_gamma   90.00
#
_symmetry.space_group_name_H-M   'P 1'
#
loop_
_entity.id
_entity.type
_entity.pdbx_description
1 polymer ?
#
loop_
_entity_poly.entity_id
_entity_poly.type
_entity_poly.pdbx_seq_one_letter_code
_entity_poly.pdbx_strand_id
1 'polypeptide(L)'
;MRQNHIKKMNKIRVLTALLIVLSLLCSAAAGLGVPLQPGYAETQAAGLAERAVDFINTQYQSGEAVDGYAAYVLDLADEDLAADKWNKDGQNVKSRLESLAGLLGNSNSLITYITATQNAGGSFGPYSNEYGTKAPLQALAAIKAGATGTALSGQVNDAIAQAVGYYQSGYQSGAMPYEATGWGFDYRCVEALVTAGEDLSAGAWASGGNSLKEAVITSAAAAAETPQAGAVALAKELSVLCAINPDSADIKTIADLILAQINQSVPGQVYFGGSVYDNVLVLTALGKAGMLDDIDQGQALIYLNSFKVPHRDSWGMPAGAAWRGVTSEEPVSPEEPDLTAQVLTALSYFDGAGDQDSMVYRSIQDGLAYLADIQDLDTAAITAQWDSTFATAETLLALHSLGRSFAEYAGDQSPWVKQSRTKTIAQCLLALGRWDDTAQADRLAALLQDRQKGAGPGQGSFENSVYSDMWAYLALGEAGRINELDTAAARDYIISKQGPDGSWGETFDSAYYADFLSTTQAIRALTYLPDAAGAPVQTAVAKGLTYLKGLQQPDGGVYSTWDDPAVDNSELIVTLARLDQDPAAGEWKNTLGLTPVDYLLSGTMNADGSFGSAGNIFGAAEALSAYLLVDPPNNPGGDGQKPPEKDELSVRIAVVGIDNELLYPPGEVSVSNDSKWGKTALGALHATGLNYNADPGSGFVNKIEGQANNGMNGWMFKVNGVVAAVAGKDKEVRAGDRIIWWYSDDINSNGPDWDSLTGGSGTGAAQTTGITAVSQTGQALGLPIAKDVLAALESKERQSFDDVNQSTGAWAKEPIELLAGAGVLKGVGTGRFEPGRPVTRAEITMILSRAFQLPALDNKPVFTDVAGTEWYAGCVAAGAGAGLVKGYEDHNFRPNNNITREELAVILARALDLLGEPATVGTNFTDAGLVSPWAKDSLAAVVAKGLAGGHPDGTFRPQEPVTRAECAAMVYRAIERQYLQGEQ
;
A
#
# COMPACT_ATOMS: atom_id res chain seq x y z
N MET A 1 -16.04 48.54 -31.73
CA MET A 1 -16.35 47.08 -31.72
C MET A 1 -16.67 46.46 -33.09
N ARG A 2 -17.21 47.18 -34.10
CA ARG A 2 -17.39 46.60 -35.47
C ARG A 2 -16.14 46.59 -36.38
N GLN A 3 -15.07 47.31 -36.06
CA GLN A 3 -13.81 47.30 -36.84
C GLN A 3 -12.80 46.22 -36.42
N ASN A 4 -12.88 45.66 -35.22
CA ASN A 4 -12.01 44.56 -34.79
C ASN A 4 -12.48 43.17 -35.27
N HIS A 5 -13.78 43.01 -35.59
CA HIS A 5 -14.29 41.78 -36.20
C HIS A 5 -13.93 41.62 -37.69
N ILE A 6 -13.81 42.73 -38.43
CA ILE A 6 -13.49 42.71 -39.87
C ILE A 6 -11.99 42.42 -40.10
N LYS A 7 -11.10 42.82 -39.17
CA LYS A 7 -9.67 42.44 -39.23
C LYS A 7 -9.41 40.97 -38.87
N LYS A 8 -10.24 40.35 -38.04
CA LYS A 8 -10.13 38.93 -37.67
C LYS A 8 -10.58 38.00 -38.82
N MET A 9 -11.61 38.38 -39.58
CA MET A 9 -12.11 37.59 -40.72
C MET A 9 -11.22 37.64 -41.98
N ASN A 10 -10.48 38.73 -42.21
CA ASN A 10 -9.57 38.84 -43.36
C ASN A 10 -8.22 38.11 -43.15
N LYS A 11 -7.76 37.90 -41.91
CA LYS A 11 -6.58 37.06 -41.64
C LYS A 11 -6.86 35.57 -41.83
N ILE A 12 -8.08 35.12 -41.49
CA ILE A 12 -8.49 33.72 -41.64
C ILE A 12 -8.57 33.33 -43.13
N ARG A 13 -9.11 34.20 -44.00
CA ARG A 13 -9.22 33.91 -45.45
C ARG A 13 -7.89 33.91 -46.20
N VAL A 14 -6.86 34.60 -45.70
CA VAL A 14 -5.51 34.60 -46.32
C VAL A 14 -4.70 33.38 -45.89
N LEU A 15 -4.90 32.86 -44.68
CA LEU A 15 -4.27 31.61 -44.22
C LEU A 15 -4.84 30.37 -44.94
N THR A 16 -6.16 30.32 -45.15
CA THR A 16 -6.81 29.20 -45.85
C THR A 16 -6.42 29.14 -47.34
N ALA A 17 -6.14 30.29 -47.97
CA ALA A 17 -5.68 30.33 -49.36
C ALA A 17 -4.19 29.96 -49.55
N LEU A 18 -3.35 30.15 -48.52
CA LEU A 18 -1.93 29.73 -48.58
C LEU A 18 -1.77 28.21 -48.36
N LEU A 19 -2.59 27.61 -47.51
CA LEU A 19 -2.59 26.17 -47.22
C LEU A 19 -3.13 25.30 -48.38
N ILE A 20 -4.03 25.86 -49.21
CA ILE A 20 -4.57 25.16 -50.39
C ILE A 20 -3.59 25.23 -51.59
N VAL A 21 -2.69 26.21 -51.63
CA VAL A 21 -1.68 26.33 -52.69
C VAL A 21 -0.41 25.52 -52.38
N LEU A 22 -0.09 25.28 -51.09
CA LEU A 22 1.04 24.46 -50.69
C LEU A 22 0.76 22.94 -50.80
N SER A 23 -0.52 22.53 -50.72
CA SER A 23 -0.94 21.13 -50.85
C SER A 23 -1.05 20.61 -52.29
N LEU A 24 -0.92 21.48 -53.29
CA LEU A 24 -1.03 21.13 -54.72
C LEU A 24 0.31 21.02 -55.48
N LEU A 25 1.47 21.09 -54.81
CA LEU A 25 2.78 21.07 -55.48
C LEU A 25 3.74 19.91 -55.15
N CYS A 26 3.34 18.92 -54.35
CA CYS A 26 4.18 17.74 -54.07
C CYS A 26 3.41 16.43 -54.31
N SER A 27 3.17 16.08 -55.58
CA SER A 27 2.79 14.71 -55.95
C SER A 27 3.21 14.40 -57.39
N ALA A 28 4.51 14.14 -57.59
CA ALA A 28 5.01 13.43 -58.77
C ALA A 28 6.40 12.81 -58.50
N ALA A 29 6.42 11.57 -58.01
CA ALA A 29 7.34 10.48 -58.38
C ALA A 29 7.41 9.44 -57.25
N ALA A 30 6.72 8.31 -57.45
CA ALA A 30 6.89 7.11 -56.64
C ALA A 30 8.10 6.32 -57.14
N GLY A 31 8.91 5.80 -56.22
CA GLY A 31 10.03 4.91 -56.50
C GLY A 31 10.51 4.17 -55.25
N LEU A 32 9.78 3.10 -54.89
CA LEU A 32 10.17 1.97 -54.05
C LEU A 32 10.75 2.25 -52.65
N GLY A 33 9.85 2.31 -51.68
CA GLY A 33 10.05 2.19 -50.23
C GLY A 33 8.71 2.50 -49.57
N VAL A 34 8.12 1.56 -48.83
CA VAL A 34 6.81 1.73 -48.20
C VAL A 34 6.91 2.88 -47.18
N PRO A 35 6.16 3.99 -47.32
CA PRO A 35 6.12 5.05 -46.32
C PRO A 35 5.03 4.76 -45.28
N LEU A 36 5.34 4.94 -43.99
CA LEU A 36 4.34 5.00 -42.92
C LEU A 36 3.46 6.24 -43.12
N GLN A 37 2.14 6.08 -43.03
CA GLN A 37 1.18 7.17 -43.18
C GLN A 37 1.23 8.11 -41.96
N PRO A 38 1.40 9.43 -42.14
CA PRO A 38 1.53 10.39 -41.03
C PRO A 38 0.37 10.43 -40.02
N GLY A 39 -0.84 9.97 -40.38
CA GLY A 39 -2.02 10.04 -39.50
C GLY A 39 -2.30 8.80 -38.65
N TYR A 40 -1.53 7.70 -38.78
CA TYR A 40 -1.78 6.47 -38.01
C TYR A 40 -1.10 6.50 -36.63
N ALA A 41 0.14 7.03 -36.59
CA ALA A 41 0.89 7.19 -35.35
C ALA A 41 0.23 8.19 -34.38
N GLU A 42 -0.33 9.29 -34.91
CA GLU A 42 -1.08 10.30 -34.15
C GLU A 42 -2.28 9.66 -33.41
N THR A 43 -3.11 8.86 -34.09
CA THR A 43 -4.26 8.19 -33.47
C THR A 43 -3.90 7.14 -32.42
N GLN A 44 -2.71 6.54 -32.51
CA GLN A 44 -2.25 5.51 -31.58
C GLN A 44 -1.71 6.13 -30.28
N ALA A 45 -0.95 7.23 -30.37
CA ALA A 45 -0.45 7.95 -29.21
C ALA A 45 -1.59 8.52 -28.34
N ALA A 46 -2.60 9.14 -28.96
CA ALA A 46 -3.78 9.64 -28.24
C ALA A 46 -4.48 8.55 -27.42
N GLY A 47 -4.70 7.37 -28.02
CA GLY A 47 -5.32 6.24 -27.33
C GLY A 47 -4.47 5.67 -26.19
N LEU A 48 -3.14 5.74 -26.30
CA LEU A 48 -2.22 5.35 -25.23
C LEU A 48 -2.19 6.38 -24.10
N ALA A 49 -2.27 7.66 -24.42
CA ALA A 49 -2.39 8.74 -23.44
C ALA A 49 -3.66 8.60 -22.58
N GLU A 50 -4.81 8.33 -23.19
CA GLU A 50 -6.08 8.07 -22.47
C GLU A 50 -5.92 6.88 -21.51
N ARG A 51 -5.30 5.79 -21.97
CA ARG A 51 -5.05 4.61 -21.13
C ARG A 51 -4.07 4.88 -19.98
N ALA A 52 -3.08 5.75 -20.18
CA ALA A 52 -2.17 6.16 -19.12
C ALA A 52 -2.90 6.96 -18.04
N VAL A 53 -3.77 7.89 -18.44
CA VAL A 53 -4.63 8.64 -17.51
C VAL A 53 -5.54 7.71 -16.70
N ASP A 54 -6.20 6.76 -17.36
CA ASP A 54 -7.08 5.78 -16.70
C ASP A 54 -6.30 4.88 -15.72
N PHE A 55 -5.09 4.46 -16.10
CA PHE A 55 -4.22 3.68 -15.24
C PHE A 55 -3.80 4.48 -14.00
N ILE A 56 -3.34 5.72 -14.17
CA ILE A 56 -2.95 6.61 -13.07
C ILE A 56 -4.14 6.83 -12.12
N ASN A 57 -5.33 7.06 -12.67
CA ASN A 57 -6.55 7.20 -11.86
C ASN A 57 -6.85 5.91 -11.07
N THR A 58 -6.76 4.76 -11.70
CA THR A 58 -6.99 3.45 -11.06
C THR A 58 -6.03 3.21 -9.91
N GLN A 59 -4.73 3.50 -10.09
CA GLN A 59 -3.73 3.36 -9.02
C GLN A 59 -3.94 4.38 -7.90
N TYR A 60 -4.32 5.61 -8.24
CA TYR A 60 -4.64 6.62 -7.23
C TYR A 60 -5.81 6.17 -6.34
N GLN A 61 -6.87 5.66 -6.96
CA GLN A 61 -8.03 5.11 -6.25
C GLN A 61 -7.64 3.88 -5.41
N SER A 62 -6.68 3.05 -5.86
CA SER A 62 -6.23 1.86 -5.14
C SER A 62 -5.36 2.15 -3.91
N GLY A 63 -4.66 3.29 -3.84
CA GLY A 63 -3.73 3.55 -2.73
C GLY A 63 -2.60 4.50 -3.07
N GLU A 64 -2.16 4.46 -4.33
CA GLU A 64 -0.92 5.11 -4.75
C GLU A 64 -1.07 6.65 -4.76
N ALA A 65 -0.02 7.37 -4.40
CA ALA A 65 -0.05 8.82 -4.37
C ALA A 65 0.23 9.40 -5.77
N VAL A 66 -0.55 10.39 -6.18
CA VAL A 66 -0.21 11.26 -7.30
C VAL A 66 0.70 12.36 -6.76
N ASP A 67 1.97 12.34 -7.15
CA ASP A 67 2.94 13.38 -6.78
C ASP A 67 2.80 14.64 -7.66
N GLY A 68 3.61 15.67 -7.38
CA GLY A 68 3.56 16.93 -8.13
C GLY A 68 3.93 16.78 -9.62
N TYR A 69 4.78 15.80 -9.99
CA TYR A 69 5.12 15.59 -11.40
C TYR A 69 3.99 14.89 -12.14
N ALA A 70 3.43 13.82 -11.57
CA ALA A 70 2.28 13.15 -12.15
C ALA A 70 1.09 14.12 -12.30
N ALA A 71 0.85 14.97 -11.31
CA ALA A 71 -0.16 16.03 -11.40
C ALA A 71 0.14 17.06 -12.51
N TYR A 72 1.39 17.48 -12.66
CA TYR A 72 1.81 18.36 -13.75
C TYR A 72 1.54 17.73 -15.13
N VAL A 73 1.86 16.44 -15.31
CA VAL A 73 1.63 15.74 -16.58
C VAL A 73 0.14 15.52 -16.85
N LEU A 74 -0.64 15.20 -15.83
CA LEU A 74 -2.10 15.10 -15.96
C LEU A 74 -2.71 16.45 -16.39
N ASP A 75 -2.25 17.56 -15.80
CA ASP A 75 -2.69 18.90 -16.23
C ASP A 75 -2.29 19.20 -17.69
N LEU A 76 -1.11 18.74 -18.15
CA LEU A 76 -0.73 18.82 -19.57
C LEU A 76 -1.64 17.96 -20.47
N ALA A 77 -2.25 16.90 -19.94
CA ALA A 77 -3.26 16.08 -20.60
C ALA A 77 -4.68 16.66 -20.50
N ASP A 78 -4.82 17.93 -20.09
CA ASP A 78 -6.10 18.64 -19.87
C ASP A 78 -7.00 18.01 -18.78
N GLU A 79 -6.41 17.34 -17.79
CA GLU A 79 -7.15 16.76 -16.66
C GLU A 79 -7.51 17.79 -15.57
N ASP A 80 -8.79 17.85 -15.18
CA ASP A 80 -9.23 18.64 -14.03
C ASP A 80 -9.01 17.86 -12.72
N LEU A 81 -7.87 18.10 -12.08
CA LEU A 81 -7.46 17.44 -10.83
C LEU A 81 -8.29 17.85 -9.60
N ALA A 82 -9.26 18.75 -9.75
CA ALA A 82 -10.27 19.04 -8.74
C ALA A 82 -11.55 18.18 -8.88
N ALA A 83 -11.73 17.50 -10.02
CA ALA A 83 -12.92 16.71 -10.32
C ALA A 83 -13.05 15.45 -9.46
N ASP A 84 -14.28 14.94 -9.35
CA ASP A 84 -14.62 13.79 -8.49
C ASP A 84 -13.79 12.53 -8.78
N LYS A 85 -13.39 12.29 -10.03
CA LYS A 85 -12.56 11.12 -10.37
C LYS A 85 -11.18 11.17 -9.71
N TRP A 86 -10.69 12.37 -9.39
CA TRP A 86 -9.44 12.62 -8.69
C TRP A 86 -9.64 12.89 -7.20
N ASN A 87 -10.83 12.59 -6.66
CA ASN A 87 -11.12 12.65 -5.23
C ASN A 87 -10.90 11.29 -4.57
N LYS A 88 -10.24 11.30 -3.41
CA LYS A 88 -10.10 10.15 -2.52
C LYS A 88 -10.25 10.61 -1.07
N ASP A 89 -11.09 9.91 -0.31
CA ASP A 89 -11.35 10.19 1.11
C ASP A 89 -11.74 11.65 1.41
N GLY A 90 -12.44 12.30 0.46
CA GLY A 90 -12.93 13.68 0.60
C GLY A 90 -11.91 14.76 0.22
N GLN A 91 -10.72 14.39 -0.23
CA GLN A 91 -9.70 15.32 -0.73
C GLN A 91 -9.32 14.97 -2.17
N ASN A 92 -9.32 15.97 -3.06
CA ASN A 92 -8.85 15.77 -4.43
C ASN A 92 -7.34 16.02 -4.58
N VAL A 93 -6.74 15.49 -5.65
CA VAL A 93 -5.30 15.63 -5.94
C VAL A 93 -4.83 17.09 -5.88
N LYS A 94 -5.60 18.01 -6.47
CA LYS A 94 -5.26 19.44 -6.47
C LYS A 94 -5.13 20.01 -5.06
N SER A 95 -6.18 19.88 -4.24
CA SER A 95 -6.22 20.39 -2.86
C SER A 95 -5.19 19.72 -1.95
N ARG A 96 -4.88 18.44 -2.20
CA ARG A 96 -3.81 17.72 -1.49
C ARG A 96 -2.43 18.31 -1.79
N LEU A 97 -2.13 18.60 -3.06
CA LEU A 97 -0.85 19.20 -3.46
C LEU A 97 -0.73 20.66 -3.03
N GLU A 98 -1.81 21.44 -3.08
CA GLU A 98 -1.84 22.81 -2.52
C GLU A 98 -1.58 22.79 -1.01
N SER A 99 -2.13 21.80 -0.29
CA SER A 99 -1.89 21.63 1.15
C SER A 99 -0.45 21.21 1.42
N LEU A 100 0.10 20.26 0.66
CA LEU A 100 1.50 19.86 0.75
C LEU A 100 2.45 21.04 0.50
N ALA A 101 2.22 21.79 -0.58
CA ALA A 101 3.03 22.96 -0.95
C ALA A 101 3.09 24.01 0.17
N GLY A 102 1.99 24.22 0.90
CA GLY A 102 1.94 25.11 2.05
C GLY A 102 2.82 24.65 3.21
N LEU A 103 3.04 23.35 3.34
CA LEU A 103 3.86 22.72 4.39
C LEU A 103 5.35 22.62 4.04
N LEU A 104 5.72 22.69 2.76
CA LEU A 104 7.14 22.56 2.36
C LEU A 104 7.97 23.76 2.83
N GLY A 105 9.21 23.54 3.25
CA GLY A 105 10.06 24.58 3.83
C GLY A 105 11.51 24.15 4.05
N ASN A 106 12.34 25.09 4.50
CA ASN A 106 13.77 24.84 4.80
C ASN A 106 14.03 24.50 6.27
N SER A 107 13.04 24.65 7.15
CA SER A 107 13.18 24.45 8.60
C SER A 107 11.84 24.04 9.21
N ASN A 108 11.27 22.96 8.67
CA ASN A 108 10.00 22.42 9.13
C ASN A 108 10.20 21.69 10.45
N SER A 109 9.41 22.02 11.45
CA SER A 109 9.42 21.41 12.78
C SER A 109 8.04 20.87 13.13
N LEU A 110 7.95 20.09 14.20
CA LEU A 110 6.66 19.70 14.79
C LEU A 110 5.75 20.92 15.01
N ILE A 111 6.33 22.05 15.46
CA ILE A 111 5.60 23.30 15.73
C ILE A 111 5.06 23.92 14.44
N THR A 112 5.88 24.02 13.38
CA THR A 112 5.43 24.63 12.12
C THR A 112 4.37 23.78 11.45
N TYR A 113 4.45 22.45 11.56
CA TYR A 113 3.40 21.56 11.05
C TYR A 113 2.08 21.78 11.81
N ILE A 114 2.09 21.70 13.14
CA ILE A 114 0.88 21.88 13.97
C ILE A 114 0.20 23.23 13.68
N THR A 115 0.98 24.31 13.59
CA THR A 115 0.44 25.64 13.34
C THR A 115 -0.02 25.86 11.91
N ALA A 116 0.59 25.18 10.92
CA ALA A 116 0.15 25.23 9.53
C ALA A 116 -1.14 24.43 9.27
N THR A 117 -1.47 23.46 10.13
CA THR A 117 -2.73 22.68 10.05
C THR A 117 -3.85 23.26 10.95
N GLN A 118 -3.71 24.51 11.38
CA GLN A 118 -4.79 25.24 12.02
C GLN A 118 -5.82 25.70 10.99
N ASN A 119 -7.08 25.36 11.23
CA ASN A 119 -8.20 25.75 10.40
C ASN A 119 -8.55 27.22 10.63
N ALA A 120 -9.18 27.87 9.64
CA ALA A 120 -9.59 29.28 9.72
C ALA A 120 -10.50 29.61 10.93
N GLY A 121 -11.21 28.61 11.47
CA GLY A 121 -12.04 28.75 12.67
C GLY A 121 -11.28 28.65 14.01
N GLY A 122 -9.97 28.38 13.97
CA GLY A 122 -9.10 28.22 15.15
C GLY A 122 -8.93 26.77 15.64
N SER A 123 -9.75 25.83 15.16
CA SER A 123 -9.59 24.39 15.42
C SER A 123 -8.38 23.81 14.69
N PHE A 124 -7.89 22.64 15.09
CA PHE A 124 -6.77 21.96 14.43
C PHE A 124 -7.18 20.65 13.76
N GLY A 125 -6.34 20.22 12.80
CA GLY A 125 -6.44 18.91 12.17
C GLY A 125 -7.61 18.79 11.19
N PRO A 126 -7.71 17.64 10.48
CA PRO A 126 -8.68 17.43 9.40
C PRO A 126 -10.13 17.42 9.91
N TYR A 127 -10.36 17.02 11.16
CA TYR A 127 -11.72 16.92 11.72
C TYR A 127 -12.31 18.26 12.18
N SER A 128 -11.48 19.30 12.34
CA SER A 128 -11.92 20.65 12.71
C SER A 128 -12.86 20.70 13.93
N ASN A 129 -12.57 19.91 14.96
CA ASN A 129 -13.41 19.76 16.14
C ASN A 129 -12.60 19.90 17.45
N GLU A 130 -13.29 19.87 18.58
CA GLU A 130 -12.71 19.98 19.93
C GLU A 130 -11.73 18.85 20.27
N TYR A 131 -11.97 17.64 19.73
CA TYR A 131 -11.08 16.49 19.94
C TYR A 131 -9.72 16.72 19.26
N GLY A 132 -9.71 17.10 17.98
CA GLY A 132 -8.48 17.37 17.23
C GLY A 132 -7.73 18.61 17.72
N THR A 133 -8.42 19.53 18.42
CA THR A 133 -7.86 20.82 18.87
C THR A 133 -7.12 20.72 20.21
N LYS A 134 -7.49 19.77 21.09
CA LYS A 134 -7.02 19.77 22.49
C LYS A 134 -5.52 19.51 22.64
N ALA A 135 -4.99 18.51 21.94
CA ALA A 135 -3.55 18.20 22.01
C ALA A 135 -2.69 19.30 21.36
N PRO A 136 -3.01 19.82 20.15
CA PRO A 136 -2.33 20.98 19.58
C PRO A 136 -2.29 22.21 20.49
N LEU A 137 -3.43 22.63 21.06
CA LEU A 137 -3.45 23.76 21.99
C LEU A 137 -2.57 23.49 23.21
N GLN A 138 -2.69 22.30 23.81
CA GLN A 138 -1.90 21.92 24.98
C GLN A 138 -0.39 21.93 24.67
N ALA A 139 0.01 21.37 23.53
CA ALA A 139 1.39 21.31 23.08
C ALA A 139 1.99 22.70 22.88
N LEU A 140 1.30 23.55 22.10
CA LEU A 140 1.75 24.92 21.82
C LEU A 140 1.82 25.76 23.10
N ALA A 141 0.83 25.62 23.98
CA ALA A 141 0.81 26.30 25.26
C ALA A 141 1.97 25.88 26.17
N ALA A 142 2.27 24.58 26.25
CA ALA A 142 3.37 24.05 27.06
C ALA A 142 4.75 24.57 26.61
N ILE A 143 4.95 24.73 25.30
CA ILE A 143 6.22 25.20 24.73
C ILE A 143 6.31 26.73 24.57
N LYS A 144 5.23 27.48 24.84
CA LYS A 144 5.13 28.94 24.65
C LYS A 144 6.28 29.71 25.29
N ALA A 145 6.66 29.34 26.51
CA ALA A 145 7.78 29.96 27.21
C ALA A 145 9.12 29.73 26.49
N GLY A 146 9.36 28.50 26.01
CA GLY A 146 10.57 28.15 25.24
C GLY A 146 10.63 28.81 23.87
N ALA A 147 9.49 29.05 23.23
CA ALA A 147 9.40 29.74 21.94
C ALA A 147 9.68 31.25 22.04
N THR A 148 9.63 31.84 23.24
CA THR A 148 9.79 33.29 23.43
C THR A 148 11.17 33.76 22.99
N GLY A 149 11.21 34.77 22.11
CA GLY A 149 12.45 35.30 21.54
C GLY A 149 12.99 34.54 20.33
N THR A 150 12.31 33.47 19.89
CA THR A 150 12.61 32.76 18.64
C THR A 150 11.75 33.29 17.49
N ALA A 151 12.10 32.91 16.24
CA ALA A 151 11.30 33.25 15.06
C ALA A 151 9.86 32.68 15.11
N LEU A 152 9.63 31.60 15.87
CA LEU A 152 8.33 30.94 16.01
C LEU A 152 7.42 31.61 17.06
N SER A 153 7.93 32.58 17.84
CA SER A 153 7.19 33.17 18.96
C SER A 153 5.84 33.78 18.53
N GLY A 154 5.81 34.51 17.41
CA GLY A 154 4.57 35.10 16.88
C GLY A 154 3.57 34.03 16.46
N GLN A 155 4.02 33.08 15.64
CA GLN A 155 3.20 31.98 15.13
C GLN A 155 2.58 31.13 16.23
N VAL A 156 3.35 30.78 17.28
CA VAL A 156 2.84 30.04 18.43
C VAL A 156 1.78 30.84 19.20
N ASN A 157 2.03 32.13 19.45
CA ASN A 157 1.08 32.98 20.18
C ASN A 157 -0.23 33.17 19.41
N ASP A 158 -0.15 33.40 18.10
CA ASP A 158 -1.31 33.60 17.23
C ASP A 158 -2.15 32.32 17.13
N ALA A 159 -1.50 31.16 17.02
CA ALA A 159 -2.18 29.87 16.98
C ALA A 159 -2.91 29.54 18.29
N ILE A 160 -2.26 29.81 19.43
CA ILE A 160 -2.89 29.67 20.76
C ILE A 160 -4.12 30.59 20.86
N ALA A 161 -4.00 31.86 20.48
CA ALA A 161 -5.08 32.82 20.58
C ALA A 161 -6.31 32.42 19.74
N GLN A 162 -6.09 31.91 18.53
CA GLN A 162 -7.17 31.42 17.66
C GLN A 162 -7.88 30.19 18.25
N ALA A 163 -7.13 29.24 18.79
CA ALA A 163 -7.69 28.03 19.39
C ALA A 163 -8.45 28.31 20.70
N VAL A 164 -7.95 29.24 21.51
CA VAL A 164 -8.69 29.79 22.67
C VAL A 164 -9.98 30.42 22.19
N GLY A 165 -9.95 31.24 21.14
CA GLY A 165 -11.14 31.87 20.56
C GLY A 165 -12.18 30.86 20.04
N TYR A 166 -11.73 29.76 19.44
CA TYR A 166 -12.57 28.64 19.01
C TYR A 166 -13.33 28.03 20.20
N TYR A 167 -12.62 27.61 21.25
CA TYR A 167 -13.25 27.04 22.44
C TYR A 167 -14.14 28.03 23.17
N GLN A 168 -13.70 29.29 23.30
CA GLN A 168 -14.46 30.33 23.95
C GLN A 168 -15.82 30.55 23.25
N SER A 169 -15.81 30.64 21.92
CA SER A 169 -17.03 30.81 21.12
C SER A 169 -17.97 29.61 21.26
N GLY A 170 -17.42 28.39 21.23
CA GLY A 170 -18.19 27.15 21.43
C GLY A 170 -18.80 27.07 22.84
N TYR A 171 -18.04 27.41 23.87
CA TYR A 171 -18.51 27.38 25.27
C TYR A 171 -19.61 28.43 25.52
N GLN A 172 -19.41 29.67 25.06
CA GLN A 172 -20.37 30.76 25.25
C GLN A 172 -21.71 30.54 24.52
N SER A 173 -21.67 29.90 23.36
CA SER A 173 -22.88 29.55 22.62
C SER A 173 -23.63 28.35 23.24
N GLY A 174 -23.02 27.65 24.19
CA GLY A 174 -23.54 26.40 24.76
C GLY A 174 -23.36 25.19 23.83
N ALA A 175 -22.67 25.34 22.69
CA ALA A 175 -22.37 24.24 21.77
C ALA A 175 -21.31 23.28 22.32
N MET A 176 -20.46 23.76 23.22
CA MET A 176 -19.40 22.99 23.88
C MET A 176 -19.58 23.02 25.40
N PRO A 177 -20.60 22.35 25.96
CA PRO A 177 -20.73 22.23 27.41
C PRO A 177 -19.54 21.43 27.96
N TYR A 178 -19.07 21.82 29.15
CA TYR A 178 -18.01 21.08 29.82
C TYR A 178 -18.52 19.72 30.29
N GLU A 179 -17.83 18.66 29.87
CA GLU A 179 -18.12 17.28 30.24
C GLU A 179 -16.82 16.57 30.61
N ALA A 180 -16.48 16.53 31.91
CA ALA A 180 -15.23 15.98 32.40
C ALA A 180 -14.94 14.56 31.86
N THR A 181 -15.95 13.70 31.80
CA THR A 181 -15.85 12.31 31.34
C THR A 181 -16.22 12.10 29.87
N GLY A 182 -16.72 13.14 29.20
CA GLY A 182 -17.18 13.10 27.81
C GLY A 182 -16.05 13.03 26.78
N TRP A 183 -16.43 13.14 25.50
CA TRP A 183 -15.54 13.10 24.34
C TRP A 183 -15.32 14.47 23.68
N GLY A 184 -16.24 15.42 23.91
CA GLY A 184 -16.20 16.76 23.36
C GLY A 184 -15.29 17.71 24.14
N PHE A 185 -15.87 18.78 24.69
CA PHE A 185 -15.15 19.77 25.50
C PHE A 185 -14.87 19.22 26.91
N ASP A 186 -13.83 18.37 26.95
CA ASP A 186 -13.49 17.50 28.07
C ASP A 186 -12.42 18.10 29.01
N TYR A 187 -12.01 17.30 30.00
CA TYR A 187 -10.97 17.64 30.98
C TYR A 187 -9.67 18.16 30.34
N ARG A 188 -9.30 17.65 29.16
CA ARG A 188 -8.05 17.96 28.49
C ARG A 188 -8.14 19.26 27.69
N CYS A 189 -9.31 19.59 27.16
CA CYS A 189 -9.58 20.92 26.61
C CYS A 189 -9.39 22.01 27.68
N VAL A 190 -9.92 21.77 28.88
CA VAL A 190 -9.77 22.70 30.02
C VAL A 190 -8.32 22.79 30.48
N GLU A 191 -7.61 21.66 30.59
CA GLU A 191 -6.18 21.66 30.91
C GLU A 191 -5.39 22.52 29.91
N ALA A 192 -5.63 22.35 28.61
CA ALA A 192 -4.99 23.11 27.55
C ALA A 192 -5.23 24.64 27.69
N LEU A 193 -6.44 25.05 28.06
CA LEU A 193 -6.79 26.46 28.33
C LEU A 193 -6.04 27.02 29.54
N VAL A 194 -5.96 26.26 30.64
CA VAL A 194 -5.19 26.65 31.82
C VAL A 194 -3.71 26.79 31.46
N THR A 195 -3.13 25.84 30.72
CA THR A 195 -1.75 25.92 30.23
C THR A 195 -1.54 27.13 29.31
N ALA A 196 -2.54 27.51 28.51
CA ALA A 196 -2.49 28.68 27.64
C ALA A 196 -2.48 30.02 28.42
N GLY A 197 -2.84 29.98 29.71
CA GLY A 197 -2.88 31.13 30.62
C GLY A 197 -4.27 31.75 30.77
N GLU A 198 -5.33 31.04 30.39
CA GLU A 198 -6.70 31.54 30.52
C GLU A 198 -7.17 31.57 31.98
N ASP A 199 -7.83 32.66 32.37
CA ASP A 199 -8.53 32.75 33.66
C ASP A 199 -9.98 32.23 33.50
N LEU A 200 -10.20 31.00 33.96
CA LEU A 200 -11.48 30.30 33.83
C LEU A 200 -12.50 30.66 34.93
N SER A 201 -12.19 31.63 35.81
CA SER A 201 -13.03 31.96 36.98
C SER A 201 -14.17 32.96 36.70
N ALA A 202 -14.14 33.66 35.57
CA ALA A 202 -15.14 34.67 35.24
C ALA A 202 -15.14 35.02 33.73
N GLY A 203 -15.97 36.01 33.37
CA GLY A 203 -15.90 36.67 32.07
C GLY A 203 -16.31 35.75 30.93
N ALA A 204 -15.37 35.52 30.01
CA ALA A 204 -15.63 34.76 28.79
C ALA A 204 -15.93 33.27 29.03
N TRP A 205 -15.51 32.75 30.19
CA TRP A 205 -15.65 31.36 30.60
C TRP A 205 -16.78 31.18 31.64
N ALA A 206 -17.82 32.03 31.59
CA ALA A 206 -19.00 31.90 32.43
C ALA A 206 -20.25 31.60 31.59
N SER A 207 -21.01 30.57 31.97
CA SER A 207 -22.27 30.19 31.32
C SER A 207 -23.29 29.73 32.35
N GLY A 208 -24.55 30.16 32.21
CA GLY A 208 -25.62 29.75 33.12
C GLY A 208 -25.47 30.19 34.59
N GLY A 209 -24.60 31.16 34.87
CA GLY A 209 -24.37 31.70 36.22
C GLY A 209 -23.19 31.08 37.00
N ASN A 210 -22.55 30.04 36.46
CA ASN A 210 -21.32 29.46 36.99
C ASN A 210 -20.16 29.68 36.00
N SER A 211 -18.95 29.83 36.53
CA SER A 211 -17.72 29.81 35.73
C SER A 211 -17.31 28.38 35.37
N LEU A 212 -16.52 28.22 34.30
CA LEU A 212 -15.93 26.94 33.91
C LEU A 212 -15.07 26.38 35.06
N LYS A 213 -14.37 27.24 35.80
CA LYS A 213 -13.64 26.85 37.01
C LYS A 213 -14.55 26.25 38.09
N GLU A 214 -15.68 26.90 38.38
CA GLU A 214 -16.65 26.38 39.35
C GLU A 214 -17.28 25.06 38.87
N ALA A 215 -17.54 24.92 37.58
CA ALA A 215 -18.06 23.69 37.00
C ALA A 215 -17.08 22.51 37.21
N VAL A 216 -15.79 22.72 36.94
CA VAL A 216 -14.74 21.72 37.15
C VAL A 216 -14.61 21.35 38.63
N ILE A 217 -14.50 22.34 39.52
CA ILE A 217 -14.36 22.10 40.97
C ILE A 217 -15.59 21.34 41.51
N THR A 218 -16.79 21.70 41.05
CA THR A 218 -18.03 21.02 41.47
C THR A 218 -18.06 19.57 40.96
N SER A 219 -17.63 19.32 39.72
CA SER A 219 -17.53 17.98 39.15
C SER A 219 -16.55 17.10 39.93
N ALA A 220 -15.37 17.63 40.22
CA ALA A 220 -14.33 16.92 40.96
C ALA A 220 -14.76 16.62 42.42
N ALA A 221 -15.40 17.57 43.10
CA ALA A 221 -15.94 17.34 44.45
C ALA A 221 -17.00 16.23 44.45
N ALA A 222 -17.90 16.23 43.46
CA ALA A 222 -18.88 15.16 43.30
C ALA A 222 -18.23 13.79 43.02
N ALA A 223 -17.15 13.77 42.23
CA ALA A 223 -16.37 12.57 41.98
C ALA A 223 -15.66 12.04 43.25
N ALA A 224 -15.11 12.94 44.07
CA ALA A 224 -14.50 12.61 45.36
C ALA A 224 -15.51 12.00 46.37
N GLU A 225 -16.78 12.38 46.26
CA GLU A 225 -17.88 11.81 47.06
C GLU A 225 -18.48 10.52 46.48
N THR A 226 -18.01 10.05 45.31
CA THR A 226 -18.59 8.91 44.58
C THR A 226 -17.61 7.73 44.47
N PRO A 227 -17.58 6.81 45.47
CA PRO A 227 -16.62 5.70 45.48
C PRO A 227 -16.81 4.67 44.35
N GLN A 228 -17.94 4.69 43.64
CA GLN A 228 -18.22 3.74 42.55
C GLN A 228 -17.77 4.21 41.16
N ALA A 229 -17.27 5.44 41.01
CA ALA A 229 -16.79 5.93 39.73
C ALA A 229 -15.53 5.16 39.31
N GLY A 230 -15.44 4.74 38.04
CA GLY A 230 -14.29 4.00 37.53
C GLY A 230 -13.01 4.85 37.48
N ALA A 231 -11.86 4.21 37.63
CA ALA A 231 -10.54 4.85 37.67
C ALA A 231 -10.29 5.83 36.52
N VAL A 232 -10.75 5.53 35.31
CA VAL A 232 -10.61 6.40 34.13
C VAL A 232 -11.38 7.71 34.30
N ALA A 233 -12.63 7.63 34.76
CA ALA A 233 -13.44 8.83 35.01
C ALA A 233 -12.82 9.69 36.12
N LEU A 234 -12.37 9.06 37.20
CA LEU A 234 -11.67 9.74 38.30
C LEU A 234 -10.35 10.38 37.84
N ALA A 235 -9.59 9.73 36.95
CA ALA A 235 -8.33 10.26 36.45
C ALA A 235 -8.50 11.48 35.53
N LYS A 236 -9.60 11.54 34.76
CA LYS A 236 -9.99 12.74 34.00
C LYS A 236 -10.24 13.92 34.94
N GLU A 237 -11.02 13.71 36.01
CA GLU A 237 -11.29 14.71 37.05
C GLU A 237 -10.01 15.15 37.78
N LEU A 238 -9.17 14.18 38.19
CA LEU A 238 -7.90 14.43 38.85
C LEU A 238 -6.98 15.32 38.02
N SER A 239 -6.83 15.00 36.73
CA SER A 239 -5.94 15.72 35.82
C SER A 239 -6.32 17.20 35.70
N VAL A 240 -7.60 17.48 35.44
CA VAL A 240 -8.05 18.87 35.29
C VAL A 240 -8.09 19.61 36.64
N LEU A 241 -8.38 18.91 37.74
CA LEU A 241 -8.33 19.51 39.07
C LEU A 241 -6.91 19.95 39.45
N CYS A 242 -5.89 19.13 39.13
CA CYS A 242 -4.48 19.49 39.33
C CYS A 242 -4.11 20.76 38.57
N ALA A 243 -4.64 20.96 37.36
CA ALA A 243 -4.40 22.17 36.59
C ALA A 243 -5.11 23.40 37.19
N ILE A 244 -6.39 23.27 37.58
CA ILE A 244 -7.24 24.42 37.91
C ILE A 244 -7.21 24.86 39.38
N ASN A 245 -6.94 23.90 40.27
CA ASN A 245 -6.91 24.08 41.72
C ASN A 245 -5.91 23.10 42.36
N PRO A 246 -4.60 23.28 42.14
CA PRO A 246 -3.55 22.35 42.60
C PRO A 246 -3.48 22.16 44.11
N ASP A 247 -4.06 23.09 44.91
CA ASP A 247 -4.08 23.01 46.37
C ASP A 247 -5.35 22.31 46.92
N SER A 248 -6.21 21.75 46.05
CA SER A 248 -7.45 21.09 46.47
C SER A 248 -7.18 19.84 47.31
N ALA A 249 -7.88 19.69 48.44
CA ALA A 249 -7.84 18.47 49.23
C ALA A 249 -8.41 17.25 48.46
N ASP A 250 -9.31 17.50 47.51
CA ASP A 250 -9.94 16.45 46.70
C ASP A 250 -8.94 15.73 45.78
N ILE A 251 -7.78 16.34 45.47
CA ILE A 251 -6.72 15.69 44.68
C ILE A 251 -6.27 14.39 45.34
N LYS A 252 -5.97 14.44 46.65
CA LYS A 252 -5.55 13.23 47.38
C LYS A 252 -6.70 12.24 47.50
N THR A 253 -7.92 12.72 47.77
CA THR A 253 -9.11 11.85 47.86
C THR A 253 -9.38 11.10 46.56
N ILE A 254 -9.36 11.78 45.41
CA ILE A 254 -9.58 11.16 44.11
C ILE A 254 -8.42 10.21 43.76
N ALA A 255 -7.18 10.59 44.02
CA ALA A 255 -6.03 9.71 43.82
C ALA A 255 -6.15 8.42 44.65
N ASP A 256 -6.54 8.50 45.92
CA ASP A 256 -6.75 7.33 46.78
C ASP A 256 -7.90 6.44 46.27
N LEU A 257 -8.96 7.03 45.71
CA LEU A 257 -10.05 6.27 45.06
C LEU A 257 -9.58 5.54 43.80
N ILE A 258 -8.68 6.13 43.01
CA ILE A 258 -8.05 5.48 41.84
C ILE A 258 -7.16 4.33 42.31
N LEU A 259 -6.28 4.56 43.28
CA LEU A 259 -5.35 3.55 43.81
C LEU A 259 -6.10 2.36 44.42
N ALA A 260 -7.27 2.58 45.03
CA ALA A 260 -8.12 1.50 45.52
C ALA A 260 -8.71 0.60 44.41
N GLN A 261 -8.65 1.03 43.15
CA GLN A 261 -9.16 0.31 41.99
C GLN A 261 -8.08 -0.41 41.18
N ILE A 262 -6.83 -0.44 41.65
CA ILE A 262 -5.77 -1.24 41.01
C ILE A 262 -6.27 -2.67 40.86
N ASN A 263 -6.28 -3.16 39.61
CA ASN A 263 -6.84 -4.46 39.33
C ASN A 263 -5.87 -5.58 39.73
N GLN A 264 -6.14 -6.20 40.89
CA GLN A 264 -5.34 -7.29 41.44
C GLN A 264 -5.61 -8.66 40.78
N SER A 265 -6.53 -8.74 39.81
CA SER A 265 -6.87 -10.01 39.15
C SER A 265 -5.80 -10.50 38.16
N VAL A 266 -4.84 -9.64 37.77
CA VAL A 266 -3.68 -10.04 36.96
C VAL A 266 -2.43 -10.00 37.85
N PRO A 267 -1.89 -11.16 38.25
CA PRO A 267 -0.72 -11.21 39.13
C PRO A 267 0.48 -10.50 38.50
N GLY A 268 1.08 -9.56 39.24
CA GLY A 268 2.27 -8.84 38.77
C GLY A 268 1.97 -7.83 37.66
N GLN A 269 0.83 -7.14 37.69
CA GLN A 269 0.56 -6.00 36.80
C GLN A 269 -0.16 -4.90 37.57
N VAL A 270 0.20 -3.65 37.30
CA VAL A 270 -0.58 -2.48 37.71
C VAL A 270 -1.30 -1.98 36.47
N TYR A 271 -2.61 -2.17 36.44
CA TYR A 271 -3.43 -1.64 35.36
C TYR A 271 -4.80 -1.17 35.84
N PHE A 272 -5.31 -0.20 35.09
CA PHE A 272 -6.58 0.47 35.31
C PHE A 272 -7.41 0.37 34.03
N GLY A 273 -8.73 0.21 34.18
CA GLY A 273 -9.65 0.17 33.04
C GLY A 273 -9.55 -1.10 32.19
N GLY A 274 -9.99 -0.98 30.93
CA GLY A 274 -10.12 -2.10 29.98
C GLY A 274 -9.07 -2.08 28.87
N SER A 275 -8.24 -1.04 28.76
CA SER A 275 -7.30 -0.87 27.66
C SER A 275 -5.98 -0.21 28.08
N VAL A 276 -4.99 -0.25 27.19
CA VAL A 276 -3.73 0.48 27.38
C VAL A 276 -3.95 2.00 27.46
N TYR A 277 -4.89 2.56 26.69
CA TYR A 277 -5.23 3.99 26.75
C TYR A 277 -5.74 4.41 28.14
N ASP A 278 -6.59 3.57 28.75
CA ASP A 278 -7.10 3.81 30.09
C ASP A 278 -5.96 3.87 31.11
N ASN A 279 -5.01 2.93 31.01
CA ASN A 279 -3.88 2.88 31.92
C ASN A 279 -2.93 4.08 31.73
N VAL A 280 -2.60 4.43 30.48
CA VAL A 280 -1.77 5.59 30.15
C VAL A 280 -2.38 6.88 30.70
N LEU A 281 -3.70 7.07 30.54
CA LEU A 281 -4.42 8.22 31.08
C LEU A 281 -4.32 8.27 32.61
N VAL A 282 -4.59 7.14 33.29
CA VAL A 282 -4.57 7.07 34.76
C VAL A 282 -3.18 7.31 35.32
N LEU A 283 -2.15 6.69 34.73
CA LEU A 283 -0.76 6.87 35.14
C LEU A 283 -0.31 8.32 34.95
N THR A 284 -0.70 8.95 33.83
CA THR A 284 -0.42 10.37 33.61
C THR A 284 -1.10 11.26 34.65
N ALA A 285 -2.36 10.97 35.02
CA ALA A 285 -3.08 11.72 36.05
C ALA A 285 -2.44 11.60 37.44
N LEU A 286 -2.03 10.38 37.82
CA LEU A 286 -1.31 10.13 39.08
C LEU A 286 0.07 10.79 39.08
N GLY A 287 0.77 10.79 37.93
CA GLY A 287 2.05 11.49 37.75
C GLY A 287 1.91 12.99 37.96
N LYS A 288 0.90 13.62 37.33
CA LYS A 288 0.58 15.05 37.52
C LYS A 288 0.22 15.39 38.97
N ALA A 289 -0.44 14.46 39.68
CA ALA A 289 -0.78 14.62 41.09
C ALA A 289 0.39 14.33 42.06
N GLY A 290 1.54 13.86 41.56
CA GLY A 290 2.69 13.46 42.40
C GLY A 290 2.42 12.21 43.24
N MET A 291 1.56 11.30 42.76
CA MET A 291 1.10 10.10 43.49
C MET A 291 1.56 8.79 42.81
N LEU A 292 2.52 8.87 41.89
CA LEU A 292 3.03 7.69 41.18
C LEU A 292 3.91 6.79 42.08
N ASP A 293 4.43 7.30 43.19
CA ASP A 293 5.21 6.54 44.16
C ASP A 293 4.35 5.53 44.96
N ASP A 294 3.03 5.74 44.96
CA ASP A 294 2.06 4.86 45.65
C ASP A 294 1.70 3.61 44.82
N ILE A 295 2.29 3.42 43.63
CA ILE A 295 2.11 2.23 42.78
C ILE A 295 3.45 1.51 42.52
N ASP A 296 3.37 0.22 42.21
CA ASP A 296 4.52 -0.52 41.69
C ASP A 296 4.77 -0.13 40.22
N GLN A 297 5.59 0.90 40.02
CA GLN A 297 5.96 1.43 38.71
C GLN A 297 6.64 0.37 37.82
N GLY A 298 7.33 -0.62 38.40
CA GLY A 298 7.90 -1.74 37.65
C GLY A 298 6.83 -2.60 37.00
N GLN A 299 5.77 -2.94 37.74
CA GLN A 299 4.64 -3.70 37.19
C GLN A 299 3.77 -2.88 36.23
N ALA A 300 3.64 -1.56 36.45
CA ALA A 300 2.99 -0.66 35.49
C ALA A 300 3.76 -0.63 34.17
N LEU A 301 5.10 -0.52 34.21
CA LEU A 301 5.96 -0.58 33.03
C LEU A 301 5.83 -1.93 32.29
N ILE A 302 5.79 -3.05 33.03
CA ILE A 302 5.59 -4.39 32.43
C ILE A 302 4.26 -4.45 31.68
N TYR A 303 3.18 -3.92 32.26
CA TYR A 303 1.88 -3.86 31.58
C TYR A 303 1.96 -3.02 30.31
N LEU A 304 2.49 -1.80 30.37
CA LEU A 304 2.64 -0.94 29.19
C LEU A 304 3.47 -1.63 28.10
N ASN A 305 4.58 -2.26 28.47
CA ASN A 305 5.47 -2.95 27.52
C ASN A 305 4.86 -4.22 26.91
N SER A 306 3.76 -4.75 27.45
CA SER A 306 3.02 -5.85 26.81
C SER A 306 2.33 -5.43 25.51
N PHE A 307 2.13 -4.12 25.31
CA PHE A 307 1.59 -3.51 24.09
C PHE A 307 2.68 -2.96 23.16
N LYS A 308 3.95 -3.04 23.58
CA LYS A 308 5.10 -2.54 22.81
C LYS A 308 5.50 -3.55 21.74
N VAL A 309 5.68 -3.09 20.51
CA VAL A 309 6.12 -3.90 19.38
C VAL A 309 7.37 -3.32 18.73
N PRO A 310 8.36 -4.15 18.35
CA PRO A 310 9.54 -3.66 17.63
C PRO A 310 9.16 -3.06 16.28
N HIS A 311 9.71 -1.88 16.00
CA HIS A 311 9.58 -1.19 14.72
C HIS A 311 10.82 -1.43 13.85
N ARG A 312 10.62 -1.46 12.53
CA ARG A 312 11.71 -1.53 11.54
C ARG A 312 11.51 -0.46 10.49
N ASP A 313 12.60 0.19 10.12
CA ASP A 313 12.62 1.21 9.08
C ASP A 313 12.26 0.64 7.70
N SER A 314 12.22 1.51 6.69
CA SER A 314 11.96 1.13 5.29
C SER A 314 12.95 0.11 4.71
N TRP A 315 14.12 -0.08 5.33
CA TRP A 315 15.16 -1.04 4.94
C TRP A 315 15.08 -2.34 5.75
N GLY A 316 14.10 -2.46 6.65
CA GLY A 316 13.93 -3.59 7.53
C GLY A 316 14.92 -3.62 8.70
N MET A 317 15.65 -2.53 8.98
CA MET A 317 16.57 -2.42 10.11
C MET A 317 15.83 -2.00 11.38
N PRO A 318 16.25 -2.46 12.58
CA PRO A 318 15.58 -2.06 13.83
C PRO A 318 15.60 -0.54 14.04
N ALA A 319 14.43 0.07 14.24
CA ALA A 319 14.25 1.51 14.34
C ALA A 319 13.36 1.90 15.54
N GLY A 320 13.58 1.25 16.68
CA GLY A 320 12.84 1.52 17.91
C GLY A 320 11.64 0.59 18.11
N ALA A 321 10.63 1.07 18.84
CA ALA A 321 9.42 0.32 19.11
C ALA A 321 8.22 1.24 19.32
N ALA A 322 7.06 0.79 18.85
CA ALA A 322 5.79 1.49 18.98
C ALA A 322 4.89 0.82 20.02
N TRP A 323 3.95 1.57 20.59
CA TRP A 323 2.82 1.03 21.32
C TRP A 323 1.60 1.01 20.41
N ARG A 324 0.76 -0.01 20.57
CA ARG A 324 -0.48 -0.16 19.81
C ARG A 324 -1.63 -0.58 20.71
N GLY A 325 -2.85 -0.23 20.33
CA GLY A 325 -4.05 -0.78 20.94
C GLY A 325 -4.17 -2.29 20.71
N VAL A 326 -4.95 -2.96 21.56
CA VAL A 326 -5.45 -4.30 21.25
C VAL A 326 -6.97 -4.23 21.39
N THR A 327 -7.67 -4.20 20.26
CA THR A 327 -9.13 -4.38 20.24
C THR A 327 -9.44 -5.86 20.08
N SER A 328 -10.61 -6.29 20.56
CA SER A 328 -11.06 -7.68 20.41
C SER A 328 -11.32 -8.10 18.96
N GLU A 329 -11.26 -7.16 18.02
CA GLU A 329 -11.71 -7.32 16.63
C GLU A 329 -10.56 -7.35 15.62
N GLU A 330 -9.38 -6.80 15.93
CA GLU A 330 -8.24 -6.76 15.00
C GLU A 330 -7.03 -7.56 15.51
N PRO A 331 -6.60 -8.62 14.79
CA PRO A 331 -5.54 -9.53 15.26
C PRO A 331 -4.13 -8.91 15.24
N VAL A 332 -3.93 -7.76 14.61
CA VAL A 332 -2.70 -6.94 14.59
C VAL A 332 -3.14 -5.48 14.42
N SER A 333 -3.34 -4.75 15.50
CA SER A 333 -3.52 -3.30 15.40
C SER A 333 -2.23 -2.68 14.82
N PRO A 334 -2.34 -1.67 13.93
CA PRO A 334 -1.18 -0.96 13.41
C PRO A 334 -0.39 -0.29 14.53
N GLU A 335 0.86 0.06 14.27
CA GLU A 335 1.64 0.89 15.18
C GLU A 335 0.96 2.26 15.35
N GLU A 336 0.79 2.74 16.59
CA GLU A 336 0.05 3.96 16.88
C GLU A 336 0.97 5.06 17.42
N PRO A 337 1.25 6.11 16.64
CA PRO A 337 2.20 7.15 17.02
C PRO A 337 1.69 8.05 18.15
N ASP A 338 0.39 8.37 18.14
CA ASP A 338 -0.25 9.17 19.18
C ASP A 338 -0.29 8.42 20.52
N LEU A 339 -0.63 7.12 20.52
CA LEU A 339 -0.54 6.29 21.71
C LEU A 339 0.91 6.17 22.20
N THR A 340 1.86 5.96 21.28
CA THR A 340 3.29 5.89 21.63
C THR A 340 3.73 7.16 22.34
N ALA A 341 3.41 8.34 21.79
CA ALA A 341 3.73 9.62 22.41
C ALA A 341 3.03 9.83 23.76
N GLN A 342 1.78 9.39 23.92
CA GLN A 342 1.08 9.44 25.21
C GLN A 342 1.73 8.51 26.25
N VAL A 343 2.17 7.31 25.86
CA VAL A 343 2.95 6.42 26.74
C VAL A 343 4.25 7.08 27.17
N LEU A 344 4.98 7.72 26.24
CA LEU A 344 6.21 8.47 26.58
C LEU A 344 5.94 9.59 27.59
N THR A 345 4.81 10.29 27.45
CA THR A 345 4.37 11.30 28.41
C THR A 345 4.10 10.69 29.78
N ALA A 346 3.41 9.55 29.87
CA ALA A 346 3.20 8.85 31.13
C ALA A 346 4.53 8.40 31.76
N LEU A 347 5.42 7.79 30.97
CA LEU A 347 6.74 7.33 31.41
C LEU A 347 7.65 8.47 31.88
N SER A 348 7.43 9.72 31.43
CA SER A 348 8.21 10.86 31.92
C SER A 348 8.07 11.12 33.42
N TYR A 349 6.98 10.65 34.04
CA TYR A 349 6.74 10.74 35.48
C TYR A 349 7.31 9.56 36.28
N PHE A 350 7.79 8.50 35.61
CA PHE A 350 8.29 7.32 36.28
C PHE A 350 9.71 7.54 36.84
N ASP A 351 10.01 6.89 37.95
CA ASP A 351 11.35 6.74 38.46
C ASP A 351 12.27 6.09 37.42
N GLY A 352 13.45 6.67 37.26
CA GLY A 352 14.42 6.22 36.27
C GLY A 352 14.17 6.74 34.85
N ALA A 353 13.16 7.57 34.59
CA ALA A 353 12.95 8.20 33.28
C ALA A 353 14.17 8.98 32.77
N GLY A 354 14.99 9.53 33.67
CA GLY A 354 16.28 10.18 33.35
C GLY A 354 17.53 9.31 33.59
N ASP A 355 17.37 8.06 34.04
CA ASP A 355 18.48 7.14 34.32
C ASP A 355 18.73 6.22 33.14
N GLN A 356 19.88 6.40 32.47
CA GLN A 356 20.24 5.66 31.24
C GLN A 356 20.30 4.13 31.42
N ASP A 357 20.50 3.67 32.64
CA ASP A 357 20.56 2.25 32.95
C ASP A 357 19.19 1.63 33.25
N SER A 358 18.15 2.46 33.40
CA SER A 358 16.80 2.01 33.74
C SER A 358 16.04 1.44 32.53
N MET A 359 15.12 0.51 32.81
CA MET A 359 14.21 0.00 31.79
C MET A 359 13.20 1.04 31.29
N VAL A 360 12.86 2.03 32.14
CA VAL A 360 11.98 3.14 31.79
C VAL A 360 12.65 4.00 30.71
N TYR A 361 13.89 4.43 30.94
CA TYR A 361 14.66 5.22 29.98
C TYR A 361 14.83 4.49 28.64
N ARG A 362 15.15 3.19 28.67
CA ARG A 362 15.27 2.38 27.43
C ARG A 362 13.96 2.31 26.66
N SER A 363 12.84 2.11 27.36
CA SER A 363 11.52 2.12 26.73
C SER A 363 11.19 3.49 26.13
N ILE A 364 11.59 4.58 26.80
CA ILE A 364 11.47 5.94 26.25
C ILE A 364 12.30 6.09 24.97
N GLN A 365 13.55 5.62 24.96
CA GLN A 365 14.39 5.70 23.76
C GLN A 365 13.83 4.87 22.60
N ASP A 366 13.26 3.69 22.86
CA ASP A 366 12.63 2.87 21.82
C ASP A 366 11.48 3.64 21.15
N GLY A 367 10.61 4.29 21.94
CA GLY A 367 9.49 5.08 21.41
C GLY A 367 9.93 6.34 20.68
N LEU A 368 10.95 7.04 21.19
CA LEU A 368 11.50 8.22 20.51
C LEU A 368 12.16 7.85 19.17
N ALA A 369 12.86 6.71 19.10
CA ALA A 369 13.45 6.22 17.87
C ALA A 369 12.38 5.91 16.81
N TYR A 370 11.30 5.24 17.21
CA TYR A 370 10.15 5.00 16.34
C TYR A 370 9.53 6.30 15.82
N LEU A 371 9.19 7.24 16.72
CA LEU A 371 8.58 8.52 16.32
C LEU A 371 9.49 9.35 15.41
N ALA A 372 10.81 9.25 15.58
CA ALA A 372 11.78 9.93 14.72
C ALA A 372 11.90 9.27 13.33
N ASP A 373 11.74 7.94 13.24
CA ASP A 373 11.81 7.19 11.98
C ASP A 373 10.60 7.47 11.08
N ILE A 374 9.40 7.46 11.66
CA ILE A 374 8.15 7.74 10.93
C ILE A 374 7.91 9.25 10.69
N GLN A 375 8.83 10.11 11.15
CA GLN A 375 8.68 11.54 10.95
C GLN A 375 8.87 11.87 9.48
N ASP A 376 7.85 12.49 8.87
CA ASP A 376 7.84 12.83 7.46
C ASP A 376 8.99 13.79 7.12
N LEU A 377 9.80 13.40 6.13
CA LEU A 377 11.01 14.13 5.74
C LEU A 377 10.73 15.49 5.10
N ASP A 378 9.52 15.69 4.55
CA ASP A 378 9.16 16.93 3.88
C ASP A 378 8.51 17.93 4.82
N THR A 379 7.62 17.48 5.70
CA THR A 379 6.73 18.33 6.49
C THR A 379 7.07 18.33 7.98
N ALA A 380 7.96 17.42 8.42
CA ALA A 380 8.27 17.13 9.82
C ALA A 380 7.08 16.56 10.63
N ALA A 381 5.97 16.22 9.98
CA ALA A 381 4.81 15.62 10.63
C ALA A 381 5.13 14.23 11.18
N ILE A 382 4.48 13.86 12.28
CA ILE A 382 4.42 12.46 12.71
C ILE A 382 3.25 11.82 11.98
N THR A 383 3.55 10.92 11.05
CA THR A 383 2.53 10.32 10.19
C THR A 383 1.64 9.38 10.99
N ALA A 384 0.33 9.64 10.98
CA ALA A 384 -0.67 8.82 11.64
C ALA A 384 -1.80 8.47 10.68
N GLN A 385 -2.44 7.32 10.91
CA GLN A 385 -3.56 6.83 10.09
C GLN A 385 -4.75 7.81 10.06
N TRP A 386 -5.01 8.49 11.19
CA TRP A 386 -6.23 9.30 11.37
C TRP A 386 -5.94 10.80 11.39
N ASP A 387 -5.07 11.24 12.29
CA ASP A 387 -4.78 12.65 12.48
C ASP A 387 -3.30 12.87 12.80
N SER A 388 -2.52 13.18 11.76
CA SER A 388 -1.10 13.49 11.91
C SER A 388 -0.88 14.80 12.69
N THR A 389 -1.84 15.73 12.73
CA THR A 389 -1.72 16.95 13.56
C THR A 389 -1.78 16.59 15.03
N PHE A 390 -2.73 15.73 15.40
CA PHE A 390 -2.87 15.24 16.76
C PHE A 390 -1.63 14.45 17.20
N ALA A 391 -1.17 13.48 16.39
CA ALA A 391 0.02 12.70 16.70
C ALA A 391 1.28 13.58 16.85
N THR A 392 1.47 14.56 15.94
CA THR A 392 2.58 15.51 16.02
C THR A 392 2.55 16.34 17.30
N ALA A 393 1.35 16.77 17.74
CA ALA A 393 1.17 17.49 18.99
C ALA A 393 1.46 16.63 20.22
N GLU A 394 1.03 15.37 20.23
CA GLU A 394 1.36 14.42 21.29
C GLU A 394 2.87 14.19 21.38
N THR A 395 3.57 14.03 20.25
CA THR A 395 5.02 13.88 20.23
C THR A 395 5.72 15.12 20.80
N LEU A 396 5.25 16.33 20.47
CA LEU A 396 5.78 17.56 21.04
C LEU A 396 5.55 17.65 22.55
N LEU A 397 4.38 17.23 23.04
CA LEU A 397 4.08 17.11 24.48
C LEU A 397 4.98 16.10 25.18
N ALA A 398 5.22 14.94 24.55
CA ALA A 398 6.11 13.91 25.09
C ALA A 398 7.54 14.45 25.22
N LEU A 399 8.07 15.09 24.18
CA LEU A 399 9.40 15.71 24.21
C LEU A 399 9.52 16.76 25.32
N HIS A 400 8.51 17.63 25.46
CA HIS A 400 8.47 18.62 26.53
C HIS A 400 8.42 17.97 27.93
N SER A 401 7.57 16.95 28.12
CA SER A 401 7.39 16.26 29.40
C SER A 401 8.64 15.48 29.82
N LEU A 402 9.39 14.97 28.85
CA LEU A 402 10.71 14.34 29.05
C LEU A 402 11.83 15.37 29.38
N GLY A 403 11.50 16.66 29.49
CA GLY A 403 12.45 17.71 29.85
C GLY A 403 13.37 18.14 28.70
N ARG A 404 13.03 17.81 27.44
CA ARG A 404 13.79 18.29 26.28
C ARG A 404 13.66 19.80 26.17
N SER A 405 14.80 20.46 25.96
CA SER A 405 14.86 21.90 25.71
C SER A 405 14.27 22.26 24.35
N PHE A 406 13.83 23.51 24.19
CA PHE A 406 13.32 24.01 22.90
C PHE A 406 14.32 23.81 21.76
N ALA A 407 15.62 24.00 22.03
CA ALA A 407 16.67 23.79 21.05
C ALA A 407 16.79 22.31 20.59
N GLU A 408 16.50 21.34 21.47
CA GLU A 408 16.57 19.91 21.14
C GLU A 408 15.47 19.45 20.18
N TYR A 409 14.30 20.09 20.16
CA TYR A 409 13.18 19.70 19.28
C TYR A 409 12.77 20.74 18.21
N ALA A 410 13.26 21.98 18.30
CA ALA A 410 12.91 23.04 17.37
C ALA A 410 14.09 23.94 16.95
N GLY A 411 15.31 23.69 17.45
CA GLY A 411 16.50 24.40 16.99
C GLY A 411 16.96 23.92 15.60
N ASP A 412 17.69 24.74 14.87
CA ASP A 412 18.14 24.47 13.49
C ASP A 412 18.97 23.18 13.32
N GLN A 413 19.53 22.64 14.41
CA GLN A 413 20.31 21.39 14.41
C GLN A 413 19.55 20.22 15.06
N SER A 414 18.28 20.43 15.41
CA SER A 414 17.44 19.40 15.99
C SER A 414 17.15 18.31 14.95
N PRO A 415 17.22 17.02 15.32
CA PRO A 415 16.81 15.94 14.43
C PRO A 415 15.29 15.96 14.13
N TRP A 416 14.51 16.70 14.92
CA TRP A 416 13.07 16.89 14.73
C TRP A 416 12.73 18.02 13.74
N VAL A 417 13.74 18.78 13.30
CA VAL A 417 13.60 19.80 12.26
C VAL A 417 14.06 19.20 10.93
N LYS A 418 13.18 19.22 9.94
CA LYS A 418 13.40 18.71 8.59
C LYS A 418 13.49 19.84 7.58
N GLN A 419 14.36 19.66 6.61
CA GLN A 419 14.38 20.45 5.38
C GLN A 419 13.68 19.62 4.32
N SER A 420 12.62 20.16 3.69
CA SER A 420 11.92 19.41 2.63
C SER A 420 12.86 19.05 1.49
N ARG A 421 12.64 17.93 0.84
CA ARG A 421 13.43 17.47 -0.30
C ARG A 421 13.30 18.46 -1.46
N THR A 422 14.41 18.78 -2.10
CA THR A 422 14.43 19.69 -3.27
C THR A 422 13.53 19.18 -4.38
N LYS A 423 13.54 17.86 -4.62
CA LYS A 423 12.67 17.21 -5.61
C LYS A 423 11.18 17.45 -5.33
N THR A 424 10.71 17.27 -4.09
CA THR A 424 9.30 17.48 -3.73
C THR A 424 8.88 18.93 -3.98
N ILE A 425 9.71 19.91 -3.60
CA ILE A 425 9.45 21.34 -3.87
C ILE A 425 9.35 21.59 -5.37
N ALA A 426 10.28 21.05 -6.15
CA ALA A 426 10.32 21.23 -7.60
C ALA A 426 9.10 20.61 -8.30
N GLN A 427 8.71 19.39 -7.92
CA GLN A 427 7.54 18.73 -8.47
C GLN A 427 6.24 19.47 -8.10
N CYS A 428 6.12 19.99 -6.87
CA CYS A 428 4.98 20.83 -6.51
C CYS A 428 4.99 22.15 -7.30
N LEU A 429 6.15 22.77 -7.51
CA LEU A 429 6.27 23.98 -8.32
C LEU A 429 5.84 23.76 -9.78
N LEU A 430 6.15 22.60 -10.37
CA LEU A 430 5.68 22.24 -11.71
C LEU A 430 4.15 22.24 -11.79
N ALA A 431 3.48 21.53 -10.87
CA ALA A 431 2.02 21.47 -10.83
C ALA A 431 1.40 22.84 -10.57
N LEU A 432 1.79 23.50 -9.47
CA LEU A 432 1.20 24.76 -9.04
C LEU A 432 1.50 25.92 -10.00
N GLY A 433 2.62 25.89 -10.71
CA GLY A 433 2.98 26.89 -11.72
C GLY A 433 2.01 26.95 -12.91
N ARG A 434 1.20 25.91 -13.11
CA ARG A 434 0.13 25.85 -14.12
C ARG A 434 -1.26 26.18 -13.57
N TRP A 435 -1.42 26.16 -12.26
CA TRP A 435 -2.67 26.47 -11.57
C TRP A 435 -2.76 27.95 -11.18
N ASP A 436 -3.94 28.37 -10.72
CA ASP A 436 -4.18 29.75 -10.28
C ASP A 436 -3.54 30.10 -8.91
N ASP A 437 -2.74 29.21 -8.31
CA ASP A 437 -2.07 29.42 -7.01
C ASP A 437 -0.66 30.03 -7.15
N THR A 438 -0.63 31.24 -7.68
CA THR A 438 0.61 32.00 -7.91
C THR A 438 1.39 32.29 -6.63
N ALA A 439 0.72 32.48 -5.50
CA ALA A 439 1.39 32.81 -4.23
C ALA A 439 2.22 31.63 -3.70
N GLN A 440 1.67 30.42 -3.75
CA GLN A 440 2.41 29.23 -3.34
C GLN A 440 3.50 28.87 -4.35
N ALA A 441 3.22 28.95 -5.66
CA ALA A 441 4.26 28.77 -6.68
C ALA A 441 5.42 29.76 -6.46
N ASP A 442 5.11 31.02 -6.15
CA ASP A 442 6.11 32.04 -5.90
C ASP A 442 7.00 31.72 -4.70
N ARG A 443 6.38 31.24 -3.62
CA ARG A 443 7.04 30.77 -2.39
C ARG A 443 7.94 29.56 -2.65
N LEU A 444 7.46 28.54 -3.37
CA LEU A 444 8.25 27.34 -3.66
C LEU A 444 9.50 27.66 -4.48
N ALA A 445 9.38 28.51 -5.50
CA ALA A 445 10.55 28.93 -6.27
C ALA A 445 11.50 29.83 -5.46
N ALA A 446 10.99 30.65 -4.52
CA ALA A 446 11.85 31.37 -3.57
C ALA A 446 12.63 30.42 -2.65
N LEU A 447 12.02 29.33 -2.17
CA LEU A 447 12.73 28.30 -1.38
C LEU A 447 13.90 27.68 -2.15
N LEU A 448 13.69 27.35 -3.44
CA LEU A 448 14.75 26.83 -4.30
C LEU A 448 15.85 27.87 -4.53
N GLN A 449 15.47 29.12 -4.79
CA GLN A 449 16.40 30.22 -4.95
C GLN A 449 17.28 30.42 -3.71
N ASP A 450 16.68 30.41 -2.53
CA ASP A 450 17.39 30.58 -1.25
C ASP A 450 18.37 29.44 -0.99
N ARG A 451 18.00 28.19 -1.33
CA ARG A 451 18.91 27.03 -1.22
C ARG A 451 20.16 27.21 -2.06
N GLN A 452 19.99 27.57 -3.33
CA GLN A 452 21.14 27.71 -4.22
C GLN A 452 22.05 28.86 -3.81
N LYS A 453 21.48 29.99 -3.38
CA LYS A 453 22.27 31.11 -2.87
C LYS A 453 22.96 30.75 -1.53
N GLY A 454 22.30 29.95 -0.70
CA GLY A 454 22.79 29.48 0.59
C GLY A 454 23.96 28.49 0.50
N ALA A 455 24.04 27.70 -0.59
CA ALA A 455 25.19 26.82 -0.87
C ALA A 455 26.52 27.61 -0.99
N GLY A 456 26.43 28.91 -1.26
CA GLY A 456 27.55 29.82 -1.36
C GLY A 456 27.93 30.12 -2.82
N PRO A 457 28.65 31.24 -3.06
CA PRO A 457 28.97 31.67 -4.41
C PRO A 457 29.74 30.60 -5.20
N GLY A 458 29.31 30.35 -6.44
CA GLY A 458 29.98 29.41 -7.35
C GLY A 458 29.68 27.93 -7.13
N GLN A 459 28.79 27.56 -6.19
CA GLN A 459 28.39 26.17 -6.01
C GLN A 459 27.29 25.71 -6.96
N GLY A 460 26.34 26.60 -7.31
CA GLY A 460 25.31 26.33 -8.32
C GLY A 460 24.48 25.08 -8.03
N SER A 461 24.22 24.75 -6.77
CA SER A 461 23.61 23.50 -6.33
C SER A 461 22.54 23.82 -5.30
N PHE A 462 21.48 23.01 -5.23
CA PHE A 462 20.42 23.16 -4.21
C PHE A 462 20.70 22.28 -2.98
N GLU A 463 21.06 21.01 -3.21
CA GLU A 463 21.44 20.06 -2.16
C GLU A 463 22.60 19.12 -2.56
N ASN A 464 23.26 19.42 -3.68
CA ASN A 464 24.41 18.71 -4.23
C ASN A 464 24.09 17.26 -4.64
N SER A 465 22.88 17.04 -5.13
CA SER A 465 22.41 15.76 -5.64
C SER A 465 21.86 15.94 -7.05
N VAL A 466 22.48 15.29 -8.04
CA VAL A 466 22.00 15.33 -9.42
C VAL A 466 20.54 14.84 -9.53
N TYR A 467 20.15 13.88 -8.69
CA TYR A 467 18.82 13.28 -8.65
C TYR A 467 17.71 14.23 -8.20
N SER A 468 18.06 15.31 -7.50
CA SER A 468 17.12 16.31 -6.98
C SER A 468 17.31 17.68 -7.62
N ASP A 469 18.55 18.10 -7.84
CA ASP A 469 18.89 19.43 -8.35
C ASP A 469 18.39 19.61 -9.78
N MET A 470 18.40 18.56 -10.62
CA MET A 470 17.88 18.66 -11.98
C MET A 470 16.36 18.93 -12.00
N TRP A 471 15.59 18.33 -11.10
CA TRP A 471 14.17 18.66 -10.95
C TRP A 471 13.96 20.13 -10.62
N ALA A 472 14.75 20.71 -9.72
CA ALA A 472 14.65 22.13 -9.38
C ALA A 472 14.98 23.04 -10.56
N TYR A 473 16.01 22.71 -11.34
CA TYR A 473 16.33 23.45 -12.57
C TYR A 473 15.21 23.38 -13.60
N LEU A 474 14.65 22.20 -13.82
CA LEU A 474 13.52 22.01 -14.74
C LEU A 474 12.30 22.79 -14.28
N ALA A 475 11.91 22.68 -13.01
CA ALA A 475 10.75 23.38 -12.45
C ALA A 475 10.88 24.91 -12.55
N LEU A 476 12.05 25.46 -12.22
CA LEU A 476 12.33 26.89 -12.37
C LEU A 476 12.41 27.33 -13.84
N GLY A 477 12.90 26.44 -14.71
CA GLY A 477 12.90 26.63 -16.16
C GLY A 477 11.49 26.75 -16.73
N GLU A 478 10.63 25.79 -16.43
CA GLU A 478 9.21 25.77 -16.83
C GLU A 478 8.44 26.96 -16.27
N ALA A 479 8.70 27.34 -15.02
CA ALA A 479 8.11 28.52 -14.40
C ALA A 479 8.64 29.85 -15.00
N GLY A 480 9.66 29.83 -15.86
CA GLY A 480 10.30 31.03 -16.40
C GLY A 480 11.12 31.82 -15.37
N ARG A 481 11.46 31.20 -14.23
CA ARG A 481 12.16 31.81 -13.08
C ARG A 481 13.63 31.42 -12.98
N ILE A 482 14.17 30.69 -13.96
CA ILE A 482 15.57 30.27 -13.99
C ILE A 482 16.58 31.44 -13.87
N ASN A 483 16.20 32.64 -14.34
CA ASN A 483 17.05 33.84 -14.27
C ASN A 483 17.20 34.45 -12.87
N GLU A 484 16.47 33.91 -11.90
CA GLU A 484 16.56 34.34 -10.50
C GLU A 484 17.69 33.65 -9.74
N LEU A 485 18.31 32.66 -10.37
CA LEU A 485 19.45 31.88 -9.91
C LEU A 485 20.80 32.54 -10.25
N ASP A 486 21.89 32.06 -9.64
CA ASP A 486 23.22 32.26 -10.22
C ASP A 486 23.39 31.28 -11.39
N THR A 487 22.96 31.71 -12.58
CA THR A 487 22.93 30.84 -13.77
C THR A 487 24.32 30.43 -14.25
N ALA A 488 25.36 31.20 -13.95
CA ALA A 488 26.73 30.84 -14.28
C ALA A 488 27.24 29.71 -13.37
N ALA A 489 27.00 29.84 -12.05
CA ALA A 489 27.30 28.77 -11.11
C ALA A 489 26.47 27.51 -11.41
N ALA A 490 25.18 27.66 -11.75
CA ALA A 490 24.31 26.55 -12.14
C ALA A 490 24.86 25.76 -13.34
N ARG A 491 25.27 26.46 -14.41
CA ARG A 491 25.93 25.83 -15.55
C ARG A 491 27.16 25.04 -15.12
N ASP A 492 28.05 25.68 -14.37
CA ASP A 492 29.33 25.10 -14.00
C ASP A 492 29.12 23.87 -13.10
N TYR A 493 28.15 23.92 -12.18
CA TYR A 493 27.73 22.79 -11.36
C TYR A 493 27.18 21.64 -12.20
N ILE A 494 26.18 21.90 -13.05
CA ILE A 494 25.57 20.85 -13.88
C ILE A 494 26.67 20.19 -14.72
N ILE A 495 27.52 20.96 -15.40
CA ILE A 495 28.61 20.39 -16.21
C ILE A 495 29.62 19.63 -15.34
N SER A 496 29.90 20.06 -14.11
CA SER A 496 30.85 19.38 -13.22
C SER A 496 30.40 17.97 -12.79
N LYS A 497 29.09 17.71 -12.82
CA LYS A 497 28.49 16.39 -12.53
C LYS A 497 28.51 15.44 -13.74
N GLN A 498 28.93 15.91 -14.92
CA GLN A 498 29.03 15.06 -16.11
C GLN A 498 30.21 14.09 -15.99
N GLY A 499 29.92 12.79 -16.10
CA GLY A 499 30.91 11.72 -16.11
C GLY A 499 31.81 11.72 -17.37
N PRO A 500 32.91 10.96 -17.34
CA PRO A 500 33.85 10.87 -18.46
C PRO A 500 33.25 10.22 -19.73
N ASP A 501 32.20 9.42 -19.58
CA ASP A 501 31.45 8.79 -20.67
C ASP A 501 30.37 9.71 -21.27
N GLY A 502 30.14 10.89 -20.68
CA GLY A 502 29.15 11.87 -21.12
C GLY A 502 27.81 11.79 -20.38
N SER A 503 27.59 10.78 -19.54
CA SER A 503 26.40 10.67 -18.70
C SER A 503 26.40 11.69 -17.55
N TRP A 504 25.27 11.86 -16.88
CA TRP A 504 25.18 12.47 -15.56
C TRP A 504 24.79 11.43 -14.52
N GLY A 505 25.27 11.61 -13.30
CA GLY A 505 25.15 10.62 -12.23
C GLY A 505 25.86 11.08 -10.97
N GLU A 506 25.98 10.20 -9.97
CA GLU A 506 26.66 10.50 -8.72
C GLU A 506 27.90 9.65 -8.48
N THR A 507 28.81 10.17 -7.67
CA THR A 507 29.99 9.43 -7.22
C THR A 507 29.83 9.01 -5.76
N PHE A 508 29.74 7.71 -5.52
CA PHE A 508 29.72 7.13 -4.19
C PHE A 508 30.98 6.28 -3.98
N ASP A 509 31.68 6.46 -2.86
CA ASP A 509 32.90 5.70 -2.52
C ASP A 509 33.95 5.65 -3.65
N SER A 510 34.11 6.77 -4.37
CA SER A 510 35.00 6.91 -5.54
C SER A 510 34.56 6.17 -6.82
N ALA A 511 33.40 5.50 -6.82
CA ALA A 511 32.79 4.92 -8.00
C ALA A 511 31.72 5.88 -8.56
N TYR A 512 31.78 6.11 -9.88
CA TYR A 512 30.79 6.93 -10.58
C TYR A 512 29.66 6.03 -11.10
N TYR A 513 28.43 6.44 -10.82
CA TYR A 513 27.19 5.74 -11.18
C TYR A 513 26.42 6.61 -12.16
N ALA A 514 26.54 6.28 -13.45
CA ALA A 514 25.74 6.91 -14.50
C ALA A 514 24.26 6.64 -14.29
N ASP A 515 23.43 7.63 -14.54
CA ASP A 515 21.98 7.55 -14.39
C ASP A 515 21.28 8.12 -15.64
N PHE A 516 20.39 7.34 -16.23
CA PHE A 516 19.75 7.70 -17.49
C PHE A 516 18.87 8.94 -17.33
N LEU A 517 17.98 8.90 -16.32
CA LEU A 517 17.06 9.99 -15.97
C LEU A 517 17.80 11.30 -15.68
N SER A 518 18.87 11.23 -14.89
CA SER A 518 19.70 12.41 -14.59
C SER A 518 20.39 12.95 -15.84
N THR A 519 20.77 12.09 -16.78
CA THR A 519 21.37 12.49 -18.06
C THR A 519 20.38 13.27 -18.93
N THR A 520 19.17 12.77 -19.11
CA THR A 520 18.11 13.46 -19.88
C THR A 520 17.69 14.77 -19.19
N GLN A 521 17.50 14.74 -17.89
CA GLN A 521 17.14 15.92 -17.10
C GLN A 521 18.23 17.00 -17.09
N ALA A 522 19.51 16.63 -16.95
CA ALA A 522 20.63 17.58 -17.00
C ALA A 522 20.75 18.25 -18.37
N ILE A 523 20.57 17.50 -19.46
CA ILE A 523 20.52 18.06 -20.81
C ILE A 523 19.41 19.11 -20.91
N ARG A 524 18.17 18.77 -20.49
CA ARG A 524 17.04 19.70 -20.50
C ARG A 524 17.29 20.93 -19.61
N ALA A 525 17.81 20.73 -18.40
CA ALA A 525 18.14 21.81 -17.45
C ALA A 525 19.11 22.83 -18.07
N LEU A 526 20.15 22.37 -18.76
CA LEU A 526 21.11 23.24 -19.46
C LEU A 526 20.46 24.10 -20.56
N THR A 527 19.37 23.64 -21.18
CA THR A 527 18.66 24.42 -22.22
C THR A 527 17.91 25.63 -21.67
N TYR A 528 17.55 25.63 -20.38
CA TYR A 528 16.89 26.77 -19.74
C TYR A 528 17.86 27.90 -19.38
N LEU A 529 19.16 27.63 -19.32
CA LEU A 529 20.15 28.62 -18.93
C LEU A 529 20.36 29.69 -20.03
N PRO A 530 20.60 30.96 -19.67
CA PRO A 530 20.79 32.04 -20.64
C PRO A 530 21.90 31.82 -21.67
N ASP A 531 22.90 31.02 -21.31
CA ASP A 531 24.04 30.68 -22.16
C ASP A 531 23.97 29.26 -22.72
N ALA A 532 22.77 28.71 -22.90
CA ALA A 532 22.54 27.42 -23.53
C ALA A 532 23.24 27.26 -24.90
N ALA A 533 23.35 28.35 -25.67
CA ALA A 533 24.06 28.37 -26.96
C ALA A 533 25.61 28.44 -26.84
N GLY A 534 26.13 28.53 -25.61
CA GLY A 534 27.56 28.61 -25.32
C GLY A 534 28.29 27.30 -25.59
N ALA A 535 29.55 27.39 -26.02
CA ALA A 535 30.36 26.22 -26.37
C ALA A 535 30.49 25.16 -25.25
N PRO A 536 30.63 25.51 -23.95
CA PRO A 536 30.68 24.51 -22.87
C PRO A 536 29.38 23.70 -22.78
N VAL A 537 28.23 24.37 -22.82
CA VAL A 537 26.91 23.73 -22.75
C VAL A 537 26.68 22.83 -23.96
N GLN A 538 26.92 23.35 -25.17
CA GLN A 538 26.75 22.57 -26.41
C GLN A 538 27.66 21.34 -26.43
N THR A 539 28.89 21.44 -25.91
CA THR A 539 29.81 20.30 -25.79
C THR A 539 29.28 19.26 -24.80
N ALA A 540 28.78 19.69 -23.64
CA ALA A 540 28.23 18.80 -22.63
C ALA A 540 26.98 18.07 -23.16
N VAL A 541 26.05 18.79 -23.77
CA VAL A 541 24.84 18.22 -24.40
C VAL A 541 25.20 17.21 -25.47
N ALA A 542 26.15 17.51 -26.36
CA ALA A 542 26.56 16.57 -27.41
C ALA A 542 27.16 15.27 -26.85
N LYS A 543 27.94 15.34 -25.76
CA LYS A 543 28.46 14.15 -25.07
C LYS A 543 27.34 13.33 -24.45
N GLY A 544 26.38 13.98 -23.79
CA GLY A 544 25.21 13.31 -23.20
C GLY A 544 24.36 12.58 -24.25
N LEU A 545 24.06 13.24 -25.37
CA LEU A 545 23.34 12.60 -26.47
C LEU A 545 24.13 11.44 -27.09
N THR A 546 25.46 11.54 -27.15
CA THR A 546 26.32 10.43 -27.61
C THR A 546 26.25 9.23 -26.67
N TYR A 547 26.29 9.48 -25.36
CA TYR A 547 26.10 8.45 -24.34
C TYR A 547 24.74 7.77 -24.49
N LEU A 548 23.64 8.54 -24.50
CA LEU A 548 22.27 8.03 -24.62
C LEU A 548 22.10 7.20 -25.90
N LYS A 549 22.60 7.70 -27.03
CA LYS A 549 22.55 6.98 -28.31
C LYS A 549 23.30 5.64 -28.28
N GLY A 550 24.35 5.52 -27.45
CA GLY A 550 25.06 4.27 -27.19
C GLY A 550 24.22 3.21 -26.47
N LEU A 551 23.10 3.60 -25.86
CA LEU A 551 22.15 2.73 -25.15
C LEU A 551 20.96 2.29 -26.03
N GLN A 552 21.00 2.60 -27.33
CA GLN A 552 19.93 2.21 -28.24
C GLN A 552 19.86 0.68 -28.44
N GLN A 553 18.65 0.14 -28.29
CA GLN A 553 18.35 -1.28 -28.31
C GLN A 553 17.81 -1.74 -29.67
N PRO A 554 17.81 -3.07 -29.94
CA PRO A 554 17.30 -3.61 -31.21
C PRO A 554 15.82 -3.34 -31.47
N ASP A 555 15.01 -3.17 -30.43
CA ASP A 555 13.57 -2.83 -30.53
C ASP A 555 13.29 -1.35 -30.82
N GLY A 556 14.34 -0.53 -30.96
CA GLY A 556 14.26 0.91 -31.23
C GLY A 556 14.30 1.76 -29.98
N GLY A 557 14.03 1.17 -28.81
CA GLY A 557 14.07 1.86 -27.52
C GLY A 557 15.48 2.29 -27.15
N VAL A 558 15.58 3.30 -26.30
CA VAL A 558 16.87 3.75 -25.75
C VAL A 558 16.75 3.75 -24.24
N TYR A 559 17.43 2.80 -23.61
CA TYR A 559 17.32 2.58 -22.17
C TYR A 559 18.51 1.78 -21.64
N SER A 560 18.75 1.91 -20.34
CA SER A 560 19.68 1.08 -19.58
C SER A 560 19.02 -0.27 -19.26
N THR A 561 19.78 -1.37 -19.32
CA THR A 561 19.23 -2.72 -19.02
C THR A 561 18.88 -2.94 -17.54
N TRP A 562 19.27 -2.00 -16.68
CA TRP A 562 19.04 -2.07 -15.23
C TRP A 562 17.89 -1.17 -14.77
N ASP A 563 17.42 -0.28 -15.64
CA ASP A 563 16.38 0.70 -15.35
C ASP A 563 15.05 0.32 -16.02
N ASP A 564 14.01 1.12 -15.79
CA ASP A 564 12.71 0.93 -16.43
C ASP A 564 12.77 1.45 -17.88
N PRO A 565 12.67 0.56 -18.89
CA PRO A 565 12.78 0.95 -20.29
C PRO A 565 11.71 1.96 -20.74
N ALA A 566 10.53 1.92 -20.13
CA ALA A 566 9.45 2.83 -20.48
C ALA A 566 9.73 4.26 -19.99
N VAL A 567 10.29 4.38 -18.79
CA VAL A 567 10.71 5.67 -18.22
C VAL A 567 11.84 6.26 -19.04
N ASP A 568 12.94 5.51 -19.22
CA ASP A 568 14.13 5.97 -19.93
C ASP A 568 13.79 6.44 -21.35
N ASN A 569 13.05 5.63 -22.11
CA ASN A 569 12.73 5.97 -23.48
C ASN A 569 11.82 7.22 -23.57
N SER A 570 10.88 7.37 -22.63
CA SER A 570 9.98 8.54 -22.58
C SER A 570 10.76 9.82 -22.26
N GLU A 571 11.66 9.75 -21.29
CA GLU A 571 12.55 10.83 -20.88
C GLU A 571 13.48 11.31 -22.00
N LEU A 572 13.99 10.38 -22.81
CA LEU A 572 14.73 10.73 -24.02
C LEU A 572 13.85 11.50 -25.01
N ILE A 573 12.63 11.03 -25.28
CA ILE A 573 11.71 11.67 -26.25
C ILE A 573 11.38 13.10 -25.82
N VAL A 574 11.07 13.31 -24.53
CA VAL A 574 10.83 14.65 -23.98
C VAL A 574 12.07 15.54 -24.13
N THR A 575 13.26 14.97 -23.92
CA THR A 575 14.52 15.69 -24.08
C THR A 575 14.80 16.07 -25.53
N LEU A 576 14.57 15.18 -26.49
CA LEU A 576 14.77 15.46 -27.91
C LEU A 576 13.79 16.51 -28.42
N ALA A 577 12.51 16.42 -28.02
CA ALA A 577 11.52 17.42 -28.33
C ALA A 577 11.93 18.82 -27.82
N ARG A 578 12.48 18.90 -26.60
CA ARG A 578 12.98 20.16 -26.02
C ARG A 578 14.17 20.75 -26.79
N LEU A 579 14.97 19.90 -27.43
CA LEU A 579 16.12 20.29 -28.26
C LEU A 579 15.74 20.61 -29.71
N ASP A 580 14.44 20.64 -30.04
CA ASP A 580 13.93 20.72 -31.40
C ASP A 580 14.48 19.61 -32.32
N GLN A 581 14.78 18.43 -31.75
CA GLN A 581 15.19 17.23 -32.48
C GLN A 581 14.02 16.27 -32.63
N ASP A 582 13.79 15.81 -33.85
CA ASP A 582 12.74 14.84 -34.15
C ASP A 582 13.16 13.43 -33.67
N PRO A 583 12.48 12.83 -32.67
CA PRO A 583 12.82 11.52 -32.14
C PRO A 583 12.52 10.37 -33.12
N ALA A 584 11.75 10.62 -34.19
CA ALA A 584 11.49 9.67 -35.27
C ALA A 584 12.48 9.83 -36.46
N ALA A 585 13.39 10.81 -36.39
CA ALA A 585 14.32 11.08 -37.48
C ALA A 585 15.40 10.00 -37.64
N GLY A 586 16.00 9.96 -38.83
CA GLY A 586 17.01 8.96 -39.20
C GLY A 586 18.25 8.93 -38.30
N GLU A 587 18.56 10.01 -37.58
CA GLU A 587 19.68 10.03 -36.63
C GLU A 587 19.41 9.17 -35.38
N TRP A 588 18.16 8.92 -35.02
CA TRP A 588 17.75 8.04 -33.92
C TRP A 588 17.23 6.71 -34.41
N LYS A 589 17.54 6.35 -35.65
CA LYS A 589 17.14 5.08 -36.26
C LYS A 589 18.24 4.03 -36.07
N ASN A 590 17.88 2.91 -35.46
CA ASN A 590 18.80 1.79 -35.29
C ASN A 590 19.04 1.04 -36.62
N THR A 591 19.89 0.01 -36.61
CA THR A 591 20.23 -0.78 -37.80
C THR A 591 19.05 -1.56 -38.40
N LEU A 592 17.98 -1.79 -37.63
CA LEU A 592 16.74 -2.43 -38.06
C LEU A 592 15.70 -1.43 -38.57
N GLY A 593 15.98 -0.14 -38.49
CA GLY A 593 15.05 0.89 -38.92
C GLY A 593 14.03 1.30 -37.85
N LEU A 594 14.23 0.91 -36.58
CA LEU A 594 13.34 1.28 -35.48
C LEU A 594 13.91 2.49 -34.73
N THR A 595 13.00 3.26 -34.13
CA THR A 595 13.26 4.55 -33.46
C THR A 595 12.73 4.52 -32.01
N PRO A 596 13.13 5.48 -31.16
CA PRO A 596 12.54 5.64 -29.84
C PRO A 596 11.02 5.77 -29.85
N VAL A 597 10.45 6.39 -30.90
CA VAL A 597 9.00 6.53 -31.06
C VAL A 597 8.33 5.17 -31.36
N ASP A 598 8.98 4.30 -32.13
CA ASP A 598 8.46 2.95 -32.37
C ASP A 598 8.36 2.16 -31.06
N TYR A 599 9.37 2.28 -30.20
CA TYR A 599 9.34 1.68 -28.86
C TYR A 599 8.28 2.34 -27.96
N LEU A 600 8.17 3.68 -27.98
CA LEU A 600 7.14 4.40 -27.21
C LEU A 600 5.74 3.85 -27.48
N LEU A 601 5.40 3.65 -28.76
CA LEU A 601 4.06 3.23 -29.19
C LEU A 601 3.77 1.73 -29.02
N SER A 602 4.80 0.90 -28.80
CA SER A 602 4.66 -0.56 -28.80
C SER A 602 5.17 -1.27 -27.54
N GLY A 603 6.06 -0.64 -26.78
CA GLY A 603 6.82 -1.27 -25.70
C GLY A 603 6.64 -0.65 -24.30
N THR A 604 6.07 0.54 -24.18
CA THR A 604 5.96 1.24 -22.87
C THR A 604 4.76 0.79 -22.04
N MET A 605 3.72 0.29 -22.69
CA MET A 605 2.53 -0.25 -22.05
C MET A 605 2.51 -1.77 -22.16
N ASN A 606 2.40 -2.43 -21.02
CA ASN A 606 2.37 -3.87 -20.88
C ASN A 606 1.04 -4.46 -21.36
N ALA A 607 1.04 -5.78 -21.60
CA ALA A 607 -0.14 -6.51 -22.03
C ALA A 607 -1.31 -6.47 -21.03
N ASP A 608 -1.02 -6.24 -19.74
CA ASP A 608 -2.02 -6.08 -18.69
C ASP A 608 -2.55 -4.63 -18.55
N GLY A 609 -2.03 -3.70 -19.36
CA GLY A 609 -2.38 -2.28 -19.33
C GLY A 609 -1.60 -1.42 -18.33
N SER A 610 -0.66 -2.00 -17.59
CA SER A 610 0.29 -1.24 -16.79
C SER A 610 1.38 -0.61 -17.65
N PHE A 611 2.14 0.34 -17.09
CA PHE A 611 3.20 1.06 -17.79
C PHE A 611 4.55 0.81 -17.12
N GLY A 612 5.58 0.55 -17.93
CA GLY A 612 6.92 0.24 -17.46
C GLY A 612 7.03 -1.08 -16.70
N SER A 613 8.23 -1.40 -16.24
CA SER A 613 8.50 -2.61 -15.47
C SER A 613 7.95 -2.54 -14.05
N ALA A 614 7.84 -1.33 -13.49
CA ALA A 614 7.32 -1.12 -12.13
C ALA A 614 5.79 -1.13 -12.06
N GLY A 615 5.08 -0.86 -13.16
CA GLY A 615 3.61 -0.86 -13.20
C GLY A 615 2.99 0.13 -12.20
N ASN A 616 3.54 1.34 -12.10
CA ASN A 616 3.17 2.34 -11.10
C ASN A 616 2.78 3.70 -11.74
N ILE A 617 2.29 4.64 -10.95
CA ILE A 617 1.87 5.98 -11.43
C ILE A 617 3.04 6.71 -12.10
N PHE A 618 4.26 6.60 -11.56
CA PHE A 618 5.42 7.29 -12.10
C PHE A 618 5.73 6.85 -13.54
N GLY A 619 5.81 5.54 -13.80
CA GLY A 619 6.05 5.03 -15.15
C GLY A 619 4.95 5.41 -16.14
N ALA A 620 3.69 5.43 -15.70
CA ALA A 620 2.57 5.88 -16.52
C ALA A 620 2.61 7.39 -16.81
N ALA A 621 3.01 8.22 -15.83
CA ALA A 621 3.16 9.66 -16.00
C ALA A 621 4.31 9.98 -16.98
N GLU A 622 5.43 9.27 -16.90
CA GLU A 622 6.54 9.45 -17.85
C GLU A 622 6.11 9.10 -19.27
N ALA A 623 5.45 7.95 -19.46
CA ALA A 623 4.91 7.56 -20.77
C ALA A 623 3.88 8.56 -21.31
N LEU A 624 2.96 9.03 -20.45
CA LEU A 624 1.97 10.05 -20.78
C LEU A 624 2.65 11.33 -21.28
N SER A 625 3.68 11.80 -20.59
CA SER A 625 4.41 13.02 -20.99
C SER A 625 4.99 12.91 -22.40
N ALA A 626 5.48 11.73 -22.79
CA ALA A 626 6.03 11.50 -24.12
C ALA A 626 4.93 11.34 -25.19
N TYR A 627 3.81 10.68 -24.88
CA TYR A 627 2.66 10.57 -25.79
C TYR A 627 2.12 11.94 -26.20
N LEU A 628 2.03 12.88 -25.25
CA LEU A 628 1.54 14.25 -25.50
C LEU A 628 2.47 15.08 -26.41
N LEU A 629 3.71 14.64 -26.64
CA LEU A 629 4.68 15.36 -27.49
C LEU A 629 4.78 14.78 -28.90
N VAL A 630 4.57 13.47 -29.05
CA VAL A 630 4.52 12.82 -30.37
C VAL A 630 3.16 12.98 -31.05
N ASP A 631 2.17 13.50 -30.32
CA ASP A 631 0.86 13.92 -30.81
C ASP A 631 0.43 15.25 -30.16
N PRO A 632 0.50 16.41 -30.84
CA PRO A 632 0.12 17.68 -30.22
C PRO A 632 -1.40 17.79 -30.03
N PRO A 633 -1.89 18.07 -28.81
CA PRO A 633 -3.32 18.24 -28.56
C PRO A 633 -3.83 19.52 -29.24
N ASN A 634 -4.73 19.37 -30.22
CA ASN A 634 -5.62 20.45 -30.63
C ASN A 634 -6.97 20.30 -29.91
N ASN A 635 -6.99 20.74 -28.65
CA ASN A 635 -8.11 21.10 -27.77
C ASN A 635 -9.39 20.21 -27.78
N PRO A 636 -9.74 19.57 -26.64
CA PRO A 636 -10.85 18.64 -26.49
C PRO A 636 -12.20 19.36 -26.34
N GLY A 637 -13.25 18.73 -26.87
CA GLY A 637 -14.62 19.16 -26.70
C GLY A 637 -15.54 18.02 -27.10
N GLY A 638 -16.36 17.57 -26.15
CA GLY A 638 -17.15 16.35 -26.24
C GLY A 638 -17.96 16.20 -27.54
N ASP A 639 -18.04 14.97 -28.00
CA ASP A 639 -19.30 14.23 -28.02
C ASP A 639 -18.99 12.76 -28.25
N GLY A 640 -19.55 11.90 -27.40
CA GLY A 640 -19.38 10.46 -27.51
C GLY A 640 -19.82 9.96 -28.88
N GLN A 641 -18.89 9.39 -29.65
CA GLN A 641 -19.20 8.50 -30.75
C GLN A 641 -18.23 7.31 -30.80
N LYS A 642 -18.86 6.14 -30.95
CA LYS A 642 -18.34 4.77 -30.94
C LYS A 642 -17.04 4.54 -31.75
N PRO A 643 -16.15 3.63 -31.29
CA PRO A 643 -14.94 3.26 -32.02
C PRO A 643 -15.25 2.49 -33.34
N PRO A 644 -14.35 2.57 -34.35
CA PRO A 644 -14.55 1.99 -35.68
C PRO A 644 -14.37 0.46 -35.71
N GLU A 645 -14.98 -0.17 -36.71
CA GLU A 645 -15.12 -1.63 -36.89
C GLU A 645 -13.79 -2.40 -36.97
N LYS A 646 -13.72 -3.53 -36.26
CA LYS A 646 -12.57 -4.44 -36.16
C LYS A 646 -12.41 -5.31 -37.42
N ASP A 647 -11.16 -5.51 -37.86
CA ASP A 647 -10.78 -6.50 -38.89
C ASP A 647 -10.82 -7.94 -38.31
N GLU A 648 -12.04 -8.46 -38.13
CA GLU A 648 -12.34 -9.77 -37.56
C GLU A 648 -12.48 -10.88 -38.62
N LEU A 649 -11.95 -12.06 -38.28
CA LEU A 649 -11.96 -13.28 -39.08
C LEU A 649 -12.63 -14.40 -38.28
N SER A 650 -13.71 -15.01 -38.79
CA SER A 650 -14.39 -16.12 -38.11
C SER A 650 -13.72 -17.47 -38.42
N VAL A 651 -13.37 -18.22 -37.37
CA VAL A 651 -12.80 -19.57 -37.45
C VAL A 651 -13.60 -20.53 -36.57
N ARG A 652 -13.54 -21.83 -36.88
CA ARG A 652 -14.20 -22.87 -36.09
C ARG A 652 -13.20 -23.51 -35.15
N ILE A 653 -13.55 -23.64 -33.88
CA ILE A 653 -12.69 -24.26 -32.87
C ILE A 653 -13.45 -25.25 -32.00
N ALA A 654 -12.77 -26.31 -31.59
CA ALA A 654 -13.17 -27.21 -30.52
C ALA A 654 -11.96 -27.47 -29.61
N VAL A 655 -12.20 -27.64 -28.31
CA VAL A 655 -11.15 -27.94 -27.33
C VAL A 655 -11.54 -29.19 -26.56
N VAL A 656 -10.71 -30.22 -26.64
CA VAL A 656 -10.95 -31.56 -26.07
C VAL A 656 -9.90 -31.87 -25.01
N GLY A 657 -10.26 -31.78 -23.74
CA GLY A 657 -9.40 -32.07 -22.61
C GLY A 657 -9.17 -33.56 -22.35
N ILE A 658 -8.55 -33.83 -21.20
CA ILE A 658 -8.29 -35.15 -20.63
C ILE A 658 -9.59 -35.98 -20.60
N ASP A 659 -9.47 -37.28 -20.81
CA ASP A 659 -10.59 -38.24 -20.89
C ASP A 659 -11.66 -37.92 -21.96
N ASN A 660 -11.28 -37.20 -23.01
CA ASN A 660 -12.14 -36.70 -24.10
C ASN A 660 -13.20 -35.68 -23.63
N GLU A 661 -12.95 -34.98 -22.52
CA GLU A 661 -13.83 -33.91 -22.05
C GLU A 661 -13.91 -32.78 -23.09
N LEU A 662 -15.13 -32.39 -23.48
CA LEU A 662 -15.32 -31.30 -24.44
C LEU A 662 -15.34 -29.94 -23.72
N LEU A 663 -14.16 -29.37 -23.48
CA LEU A 663 -13.96 -28.08 -22.81
C LEU A 663 -14.52 -26.91 -23.60
N TYR A 664 -14.48 -27.00 -24.93
CA TYR A 664 -15.20 -26.09 -25.81
C TYR A 664 -15.81 -26.90 -26.96
N PRO A 665 -17.15 -26.95 -27.09
CA PRO A 665 -17.79 -27.69 -28.16
C PRO A 665 -17.49 -27.07 -29.52
N PRO A 666 -17.58 -27.81 -30.64
CA PRO A 666 -17.37 -27.26 -31.97
C PRO A 666 -18.23 -25.99 -32.19
N GLY A 667 -17.57 -24.84 -32.23
CA GLY A 667 -18.19 -23.52 -32.30
C GLY A 667 -17.38 -22.56 -33.16
N GLU A 668 -17.94 -21.39 -33.45
CA GLU A 668 -17.26 -20.33 -34.19
C GLU A 668 -16.77 -19.23 -33.23
N VAL A 669 -15.54 -18.79 -33.41
CA VAL A 669 -14.92 -17.68 -32.67
C VAL A 669 -14.36 -16.65 -33.66
N SER A 670 -14.47 -15.37 -33.31
CA SER A 670 -13.87 -14.28 -34.09
C SER A 670 -12.46 -14.00 -33.59
N VAL A 671 -11.49 -14.01 -34.51
CA VAL A 671 -10.10 -13.61 -34.23
C VAL A 671 -9.72 -12.38 -35.04
N SER A 672 -9.00 -11.46 -34.43
CA SER A 672 -8.52 -10.23 -35.07
C SER A 672 -7.03 -10.07 -34.84
N ASN A 673 -6.39 -9.14 -35.56
CA ASN A 673 -4.99 -8.82 -35.29
C ASN A 673 -4.78 -8.22 -33.88
N ASP A 674 -5.84 -7.65 -33.30
CA ASP A 674 -5.83 -7.00 -31.99
C ASP A 674 -6.10 -7.99 -30.83
N SER A 675 -6.42 -9.25 -31.14
CA SER A 675 -6.56 -10.31 -30.13
C SER A 675 -5.18 -10.66 -29.55
N LYS A 676 -5.10 -11.08 -28.28
CA LYS A 676 -3.86 -11.39 -27.53
C LYS A 676 -2.77 -12.15 -28.30
N TRP A 677 -3.14 -12.97 -29.30
CA TRP A 677 -2.21 -13.74 -30.14
C TRP A 677 -2.43 -13.56 -31.65
N GLY A 678 -3.11 -12.49 -32.08
CA GLY A 678 -3.44 -12.22 -33.48
C GLY A 678 -4.34 -13.28 -34.13
N LYS A 679 -4.39 -13.29 -35.48
CA LYS A 679 -5.16 -14.28 -36.29
C LYS A 679 -4.44 -15.64 -36.36
N THR A 680 -4.26 -16.27 -35.21
CA THR A 680 -3.49 -17.53 -35.05
C THR A 680 -4.31 -18.62 -34.37
N ALA A 681 -3.83 -19.86 -34.36
CA ALA A 681 -4.50 -20.97 -33.67
C ALA A 681 -4.56 -20.78 -32.15
N LEU A 682 -3.56 -20.09 -31.57
CA LEU A 682 -3.58 -19.67 -30.16
C LEU A 682 -4.47 -18.43 -29.94
N GLY A 683 -4.60 -17.57 -30.94
CA GLY A 683 -5.58 -16.48 -30.95
C GLY A 683 -7.02 -17.01 -30.96
N ALA A 684 -7.27 -18.08 -31.72
CA ALA A 684 -8.55 -18.77 -31.71
C ALA A 684 -8.83 -19.45 -30.38
N LEU A 685 -7.83 -20.10 -29.76
CA LEU A 685 -7.97 -20.63 -28.40
C LEU A 685 -8.27 -19.52 -27.41
N HIS A 686 -7.59 -18.38 -27.48
CA HIS A 686 -7.89 -17.22 -26.63
C HIS A 686 -9.32 -16.72 -26.80
N ALA A 687 -9.80 -16.66 -28.04
CA ALA A 687 -11.15 -16.21 -28.36
C ALA A 687 -12.26 -17.17 -27.88
N THR A 688 -11.93 -18.38 -27.44
CA THR A 688 -12.91 -19.27 -26.77
C THR A 688 -13.30 -18.78 -25.38
N GLY A 689 -12.51 -17.89 -24.77
CA GLY A 689 -12.67 -17.44 -23.39
C GLY A 689 -12.21 -18.45 -22.34
N LEU A 690 -11.68 -19.60 -22.76
CA LEU A 690 -11.11 -20.59 -21.85
C LEU A 690 -9.85 -20.04 -21.16
N ASN A 691 -9.68 -20.36 -19.89
CA ASN A 691 -8.47 -20.10 -19.12
C ASN A 691 -7.35 -21.00 -19.63
N TYR A 692 -6.28 -20.45 -20.19
CA TYR A 692 -5.11 -21.23 -20.59
C TYR A 692 -3.82 -20.49 -20.20
N ASN A 693 -2.75 -21.26 -20.08
CA ASN A 693 -1.40 -20.74 -19.91
C ASN A 693 -0.57 -21.11 -21.13
N ALA A 694 0.01 -20.09 -21.77
CA ALA A 694 0.92 -20.22 -22.87
C ALA A 694 2.14 -19.34 -22.61
N ASP A 695 3.33 -19.90 -22.81
CA ASP A 695 4.58 -19.16 -22.67
C ASP A 695 4.63 -17.98 -23.68
N PRO A 696 4.85 -16.73 -23.25
CA PRO A 696 4.84 -15.55 -24.12
C PRO A 696 5.87 -15.59 -25.26
N GLY A 697 7.05 -16.18 -25.02
CA GLY A 697 8.14 -16.23 -26.01
C GLY A 697 7.99 -17.36 -27.03
N SER A 698 7.59 -18.56 -26.60
CA SER A 698 7.50 -19.77 -27.43
C SER A 698 6.09 -20.09 -27.91
N GLY A 699 5.06 -19.52 -27.29
CA GLY A 699 3.66 -19.84 -27.57
C GLY A 699 3.29 -21.28 -27.23
N PHE A 700 4.11 -21.95 -26.42
CA PHE A 700 3.88 -23.31 -25.96
C PHE A 700 2.76 -23.31 -24.92
N VAL A 701 1.64 -23.95 -25.26
CA VAL A 701 0.49 -24.09 -24.36
C VAL A 701 0.79 -25.23 -23.40
N ASN A 702 1.00 -24.87 -22.13
CA ASN A 702 1.30 -25.83 -21.08
C ASN A 702 0.06 -26.18 -20.24
N LYS A 703 -1.06 -25.46 -20.40
CA LYS A 703 -2.29 -25.69 -19.63
C LYS A 703 -3.52 -25.06 -20.31
N ILE A 704 -4.66 -25.74 -20.35
CA ILE A 704 -5.99 -25.20 -20.74
C ILE A 704 -7.03 -25.72 -19.73
N GLU A 705 -7.90 -24.85 -19.22
CA GLU A 705 -8.91 -25.08 -18.18
C GLU A 705 -8.41 -25.92 -17.00
N GLY A 706 -7.27 -25.52 -16.44
CA GLY A 706 -6.72 -26.24 -15.30
C GLY A 706 -5.91 -27.50 -15.66
N GLN A 707 -6.05 -28.05 -16.86
CA GLN A 707 -5.40 -29.30 -17.27
C GLN A 707 -4.02 -28.99 -17.86
N ALA A 708 -2.94 -29.36 -17.17
CA ALA A 708 -1.56 -29.03 -17.55
C ALA A 708 -0.84 -30.20 -18.23
N ASN A 709 0.14 -29.91 -19.09
CA ASN A 709 1.02 -30.92 -19.69
C ASN A 709 1.78 -31.68 -18.59
N ASN A 710 2.04 -32.97 -18.81
CA ASN A 710 2.76 -33.84 -17.89
C ASN A 710 3.70 -34.79 -18.63
N GLY A 711 5.02 -34.54 -18.54
CA GLY A 711 6.03 -35.34 -19.24
C GLY A 711 5.93 -35.22 -20.77
N MET A 712 5.79 -36.35 -21.47
CA MET A 712 5.58 -36.39 -22.92
C MET A 712 4.10 -36.21 -23.33
N ASN A 713 3.20 -36.07 -22.35
CA ASN A 713 1.76 -35.91 -22.54
C ASN A 713 1.42 -34.41 -22.46
N GLY A 714 0.57 -33.92 -23.35
CA GLY A 714 0.23 -32.51 -23.35
C GLY A 714 -0.69 -32.04 -24.45
N TRP A 715 -0.90 -30.74 -24.45
CA TRP A 715 -1.74 -30.02 -25.39
C TRP A 715 -1.14 -30.02 -26.79
N MET A 716 -1.87 -30.64 -27.71
CA MET A 716 -1.60 -30.64 -29.13
C MET A 716 -2.71 -29.88 -29.85
N PHE A 717 -2.44 -29.44 -31.07
CA PHE A 717 -3.46 -28.84 -31.89
C PHE A 717 -3.30 -29.16 -33.37
N LYS A 718 -4.43 -29.12 -34.07
CA LYS A 718 -4.50 -29.34 -35.52
C LYS A 718 -5.40 -28.30 -36.16
N VAL A 719 -5.02 -27.90 -37.37
CA VAL A 719 -5.82 -27.00 -38.20
C VAL A 719 -6.20 -27.74 -39.47
N ASN A 720 -7.49 -27.79 -39.78
CA ASN A 720 -8.09 -28.52 -40.91
C ASN A 720 -7.67 -29.99 -40.97
N GLY A 721 -7.60 -30.65 -39.81
CA GLY A 721 -7.26 -32.07 -39.70
C GLY A 721 -5.75 -32.39 -39.72
N VAL A 722 -4.88 -31.38 -39.85
CA VAL A 722 -3.42 -31.56 -39.88
C VAL A 722 -2.80 -31.08 -38.57
N VAL A 723 -2.15 -32.01 -37.85
CA VAL A 723 -1.39 -31.69 -36.62
C VAL A 723 -0.26 -30.73 -36.96
N ALA A 724 -0.21 -29.58 -36.29
CA ALA A 724 0.74 -28.52 -36.60
C ALA A 724 2.11 -28.81 -35.96
N ALA A 725 3.18 -28.78 -36.77
CA ALA A 725 4.57 -28.91 -36.29
C ALA A 725 5.22 -27.57 -35.91
N VAL A 726 4.39 -26.55 -35.59
CA VAL A 726 4.80 -25.20 -35.20
C VAL A 726 3.96 -24.76 -34.00
N ALA A 727 4.44 -23.79 -33.22
CA ALA A 727 3.71 -23.31 -32.05
C ALA A 727 2.37 -22.66 -32.40
N GLY A 728 1.41 -22.70 -31.48
CA GLY A 728 0.05 -22.18 -31.69
C GLY A 728 0.02 -20.69 -32.04
N LYS A 729 0.97 -19.92 -31.50
CA LYS A 729 1.14 -18.48 -31.80
C LYS A 729 1.69 -18.21 -33.20
N ASP A 730 2.39 -19.16 -33.80
CA ASP A 730 3.03 -19.00 -35.12
C ASP A 730 2.19 -19.66 -36.23
N LYS A 731 1.11 -20.37 -35.86
CA LYS A 731 0.18 -20.97 -36.82
C LYS A 731 -0.94 -19.99 -37.16
N GLU A 732 -0.75 -19.21 -38.22
CA GLU A 732 -1.80 -18.37 -38.82
C GLU A 732 -3.04 -19.17 -39.24
N VAL A 733 -4.21 -18.58 -39.09
CA VAL A 733 -5.50 -19.17 -39.45
C VAL A 733 -6.28 -18.29 -40.43
N ARG A 734 -7.09 -18.93 -41.28
CA ARG A 734 -7.93 -18.28 -42.30
C ARG A 734 -9.41 -18.50 -42.01
N ALA A 735 -10.26 -17.65 -42.57
CA ALA A 735 -11.70 -17.69 -42.34
C ALA A 735 -12.25 -19.08 -42.69
N GLY A 736 -13.00 -19.67 -41.76
CA GLY A 736 -13.58 -21.00 -41.90
C GLY A 736 -12.64 -22.18 -41.59
N ASP A 737 -11.38 -21.93 -41.18
CA ASP A 737 -10.49 -22.99 -40.70
C ASP A 737 -11.09 -23.69 -39.47
N ARG A 738 -10.87 -25.00 -39.36
CA ARG A 738 -11.31 -25.85 -38.24
C ARG A 738 -10.13 -26.20 -37.35
N ILE A 739 -10.15 -25.76 -36.11
CA ILE A 739 -9.05 -25.88 -35.16
C ILE A 739 -9.49 -26.82 -34.05
N ILE A 740 -8.72 -27.88 -33.77
CA ILE A 740 -8.94 -28.71 -32.60
C ILE A 740 -7.71 -28.60 -31.73
N TRP A 741 -7.90 -28.13 -30.50
CA TRP A 741 -6.94 -28.34 -29.42
C TRP A 741 -7.35 -29.61 -28.67
N TRP A 742 -6.42 -30.52 -28.43
CA TRP A 742 -6.71 -31.68 -27.59
C TRP A 742 -5.55 -32.04 -26.68
N TYR A 743 -5.88 -32.61 -25.53
CA TYR A 743 -4.90 -33.16 -24.61
C TYR A 743 -4.54 -34.59 -25.05
N SER A 744 -3.25 -34.87 -25.24
CA SER A 744 -2.78 -36.17 -25.72
C SER A 744 -1.83 -36.84 -24.72
N ASP A 745 -1.96 -38.15 -24.54
CA ASP A 745 -1.00 -39.01 -23.85
C ASP A 745 0.02 -39.69 -24.79
N ASP A 746 -0.11 -39.46 -26.10
CA ASP A 746 0.84 -39.88 -27.14
C ASP A 746 1.16 -38.70 -28.06
N ILE A 747 2.45 -38.36 -28.17
CA ILE A 747 2.95 -37.29 -29.05
C ILE A 747 2.69 -37.57 -30.54
N ASN A 748 2.40 -38.82 -30.93
CA ASN A 748 2.06 -39.21 -32.30
C ASN A 748 0.55 -39.35 -32.53
N SER A 749 -0.28 -39.02 -31.53
CA SER A 749 -1.74 -39.06 -31.66
C SER A 749 -2.22 -38.06 -32.71
N ASN A 750 -3.20 -38.48 -33.53
CA ASN A 750 -3.86 -37.61 -34.50
C ASN A 750 -5.08 -36.87 -33.91
N GLY A 751 -5.41 -37.10 -32.64
CA GLY A 751 -6.54 -36.50 -31.95
C GLY A 751 -7.91 -36.86 -32.55
N PRO A 752 -9.01 -36.33 -32.00
CA PRO A 752 -10.36 -36.59 -32.48
C PRO A 752 -10.66 -35.92 -33.82
N ASP A 753 -11.56 -36.48 -34.62
CA ASP A 753 -11.99 -35.89 -35.89
C ASP A 753 -13.16 -34.93 -35.69
N TRP A 754 -13.18 -33.85 -36.48
CA TRP A 754 -14.19 -32.79 -36.35
C TRP A 754 -15.62 -33.34 -36.47
N ASP A 755 -15.85 -34.27 -37.39
CA ASP A 755 -17.19 -34.81 -37.65
C ASP A 755 -17.69 -35.71 -36.51
N SER A 756 -16.80 -36.37 -35.75
CA SER A 756 -17.19 -37.16 -34.58
C SER A 756 -17.59 -36.29 -33.39
N LEU A 757 -17.16 -35.02 -33.35
CA LEU A 757 -17.52 -34.05 -32.31
C LEU A 757 -18.85 -33.33 -32.56
N THR A 758 -19.47 -33.49 -33.74
CA THR A 758 -20.68 -32.74 -34.14
C THR A 758 -21.97 -33.57 -34.23
N GLY A 759 -21.92 -34.88 -33.93
CA GLY A 759 -23.08 -35.78 -34.05
C GLY A 759 -23.73 -36.17 -32.71
N GLY A 760 -24.95 -35.67 -32.43
CA GLY A 760 -25.81 -36.22 -31.36
C GLY A 760 -26.96 -35.33 -30.86
N SER A 761 -28.07 -35.25 -31.60
CA SER A 761 -29.35 -34.63 -31.20
C SER A 761 -30.39 -35.69 -30.77
N GLY A 762 -31.05 -35.55 -29.60
CA GLY A 762 -32.20 -36.42 -29.24
C GLY A 762 -32.82 -36.31 -27.82
N THR A 763 -33.72 -35.34 -27.62
CA THR A 763 -35.02 -35.35 -26.88
C THR A 763 -35.22 -35.97 -25.47
N GLY A 764 -35.74 -35.16 -24.51
CA GLY A 764 -36.61 -35.60 -23.39
C GLY A 764 -36.68 -34.65 -22.15
N ALA A 765 -37.79 -33.93 -21.95
CA ALA A 765 -38.10 -33.02 -20.80
C ALA A 765 -38.39 -33.80 -19.47
N ALA A 766 -38.36 -33.30 -18.22
CA ALA A 766 -38.62 -31.97 -17.63
C ALA A 766 -38.08 -31.84 -16.17
N GLN A 767 -37.89 -30.58 -15.72
CA GLN A 767 -37.85 -30.02 -14.35
C GLN A 767 -36.95 -30.64 -13.25
N THR A 768 -35.94 -29.89 -12.77
CA THR A 768 -35.89 -29.23 -11.44
C THR A 768 -34.54 -28.51 -11.24
N THR A 769 -34.59 -27.39 -10.52
CA THR A 769 -33.47 -26.68 -9.88
C THR A 769 -32.52 -27.62 -9.13
N GLY A 770 -31.21 -27.37 -9.17
CA GLY A 770 -30.27 -28.01 -8.24
C GLY A 770 -28.87 -28.19 -8.79
N ILE A 771 -27.97 -27.33 -8.31
CA ILE A 771 -26.55 -27.54 -8.07
C ILE A 771 -26.16 -29.02 -7.97
N THR A 772 -25.13 -29.48 -8.70
CA THR A 772 -24.42 -30.73 -8.34
C THR A 772 -22.94 -30.76 -8.76
N ALA A 773 -22.13 -30.96 -7.73
CA ALA A 773 -20.85 -31.64 -7.54
C ALA A 773 -19.73 -31.53 -8.58
N VAL A 774 -18.70 -30.77 -8.21
CA VAL A 774 -17.30 -31.04 -8.61
C VAL A 774 -16.88 -32.38 -8.02
N SER A 775 -16.60 -33.37 -8.89
CA SER A 775 -15.91 -34.62 -8.50
C SER A 775 -14.40 -34.48 -8.68
N GLN A 776 -13.65 -35.20 -7.85
CA GLN A 776 -12.24 -35.01 -7.52
C GLN A 776 -11.27 -35.80 -8.42
N THR A 777 -10.15 -35.19 -8.77
CA THR A 777 -8.78 -35.75 -8.73
C THR A 777 -7.86 -34.58 -8.34
N GLY A 778 -6.86 -34.64 -7.46
CA GLY A 778 -6.05 -35.75 -7.01
C GLY A 778 -4.57 -35.44 -7.25
N GLN A 779 -4.07 -34.25 -6.88
CA GLN A 779 -2.65 -33.89 -7.00
C GLN A 779 -2.15 -33.20 -5.71
N ALA A 780 -1.36 -33.95 -4.94
CA ALA A 780 -0.05 -33.60 -4.41
C ALA A 780 0.36 -32.12 -4.25
N LEU A 781 0.64 -31.64 -3.03
CA LEU A 781 1.15 -30.28 -2.79
C LEU A 781 2.53 -30.19 -2.11
N GLY A 782 2.94 -31.19 -1.30
CA GLY A 782 4.26 -31.24 -0.67
C GLY A 782 4.69 -29.93 0.03
N LEU A 783 3.77 -29.27 0.73
CA LEU A 783 3.98 -27.90 1.22
C LEU A 783 5.07 -27.85 2.32
N PRO A 784 6.09 -26.98 2.23
CA PRO A 784 7.12 -26.89 3.25
C PRO A 784 6.53 -26.41 4.59
N ILE A 785 7.04 -26.95 5.70
CA ILE A 785 6.73 -26.44 7.04
C ILE A 785 7.33 -25.04 7.17
N ALA A 786 6.62 -24.10 7.81
CA ALA A 786 7.14 -22.78 8.11
C ALA A 786 8.46 -22.88 8.93
N LYS A 787 9.50 -22.14 8.53
CA LYS A 787 10.83 -22.22 9.17
C LYS A 787 10.80 -21.89 10.67
N ASP A 788 9.95 -20.96 11.03
CA ASP A 788 9.73 -20.46 12.39
C ASP A 788 8.94 -21.47 13.24
N VAL A 789 7.98 -22.18 12.64
CA VAL A 789 7.32 -23.34 13.27
C VAL A 789 8.34 -24.46 13.51
N LEU A 790 9.26 -24.69 12.56
CA LEU A 790 10.32 -25.68 12.70
C LEU A 790 11.27 -25.34 13.85
N ALA A 791 11.76 -24.10 13.90
CA ALA A 791 12.64 -23.62 14.95
C ALA A 791 11.99 -23.68 16.35
N ALA A 792 10.69 -23.38 16.45
CA ALA A 792 9.92 -23.47 17.69
C ALA A 792 9.72 -24.93 18.17
N LEU A 793 9.51 -25.86 17.24
CA LEU A 793 9.42 -27.29 17.57
C LEU A 793 10.78 -27.87 17.97
N GLU A 794 11.88 -27.45 17.33
CA GLU A 794 13.26 -27.83 17.67
C GLU A 794 13.67 -27.34 19.06
N SER A 795 13.34 -26.10 19.40
CA SER A 795 13.56 -25.50 20.71
C SER A 795 12.57 -26.00 21.78
N LYS A 796 11.55 -26.76 21.37
CA LYS A 796 10.49 -27.31 22.22
C LYS A 796 9.77 -26.24 23.04
N GLU A 797 9.51 -25.08 22.42
CA GLU A 797 8.71 -24.02 23.03
C GLU A 797 7.29 -24.52 23.33
N ARG A 798 6.78 -24.21 24.53
CA ARG A 798 5.49 -24.71 25.01
C ARG A 798 4.64 -23.57 25.54
N GLN A 799 3.36 -23.58 25.18
CA GLN A 799 2.33 -22.78 25.84
C GLN A 799 1.31 -23.69 26.54
N SER A 800 1.27 -23.59 27.87
CA SER A 800 0.32 -24.36 28.71
C SER A 800 -1.06 -23.71 28.77
N PHE A 801 -2.09 -24.55 28.99
CA PHE A 801 -3.47 -24.11 29.19
C PHE A 801 -4.10 -24.80 30.39
N ASP A 802 -4.91 -24.06 31.15
CA ASP A 802 -5.46 -24.52 32.44
C ASP A 802 -6.42 -25.71 32.30
N ASP A 803 -7.14 -25.79 31.17
CA ASP A 803 -8.10 -26.85 30.87
C ASP A 803 -7.52 -28.00 30.04
N VAL A 804 -6.19 -28.05 29.86
CA VAL A 804 -5.47 -29.18 29.23
C VAL A 804 -4.79 -29.99 30.34
N ASN A 805 -5.54 -30.96 30.87
CA ASN A 805 -5.13 -31.78 32.03
C ASN A 805 -5.23 -33.29 31.74
N GLN A 806 -4.94 -34.14 32.74
CA GLN A 806 -4.96 -35.60 32.54
C GLN A 806 -6.30 -36.14 32.01
N SER A 807 -7.43 -35.47 32.27
CA SER A 807 -8.77 -35.90 31.85
C SER A 807 -9.10 -35.60 30.38
N THR A 808 -8.39 -34.66 29.74
CA THR A 808 -8.49 -34.37 28.29
C THR A 808 -7.53 -35.22 27.46
N GLY A 809 -6.91 -36.21 28.11
CA GLY A 809 -5.97 -37.15 27.52
C GLY A 809 -4.55 -36.61 27.50
N ALA A 810 -3.66 -37.26 28.25
CA ALA A 810 -2.22 -37.02 28.17
C ALA A 810 -1.67 -37.08 26.73
N TRP A 811 -2.39 -37.77 25.82
CA TRP A 811 -2.06 -37.92 24.41
C TRP A 811 -2.15 -36.62 23.58
N ALA A 812 -3.00 -35.66 23.97
CA ALA A 812 -3.19 -34.41 23.22
C ALA A 812 -2.40 -33.25 23.82
N LYS A 813 -1.96 -33.38 25.08
CA LYS A 813 -1.30 -32.30 25.83
C LYS A 813 -0.07 -31.77 25.12
N GLU A 814 0.86 -32.66 24.77
CA GLU A 814 2.11 -32.28 24.11
C GLU A 814 1.88 -31.65 22.72
N PRO A 815 1.06 -32.25 21.82
CA PRO A 815 0.68 -31.60 20.57
C PRO A 815 0.08 -30.20 20.75
N ILE A 816 -0.81 -30.00 21.73
CA ILE A 816 -1.44 -28.71 21.99
C ILE A 816 -0.41 -27.69 22.43
N GLU A 817 0.43 -28.03 23.41
CA GLU A 817 1.40 -27.09 23.99
C GLU A 817 2.48 -26.69 22.99
N LEU A 818 2.99 -27.65 22.20
CA LEU A 818 4.05 -27.41 21.22
C LEU A 818 3.54 -26.61 20.01
N LEU A 819 2.36 -26.95 19.48
CA LEU A 819 1.78 -26.17 18.38
C LEU A 819 1.33 -24.78 18.83
N ALA A 820 0.94 -24.61 20.09
CA ALA A 820 0.65 -23.29 20.64
C ALA A 820 1.92 -22.46 20.85
N GLY A 821 2.99 -23.07 21.37
CA GLY A 821 4.32 -22.44 21.47
C GLY A 821 4.86 -22.03 20.10
N ALA A 822 4.66 -22.86 19.08
CA ALA A 822 5.02 -22.57 17.69
C ALA A 822 4.06 -21.62 16.96
N GLY A 823 3.04 -21.06 17.64
CA GLY A 823 2.09 -20.11 17.06
C GLY A 823 1.08 -20.71 16.06
N VAL A 824 1.10 -22.03 15.83
CA VAL A 824 0.18 -22.76 14.94
C VAL A 824 -1.23 -22.84 15.54
N LEU A 825 -1.33 -23.13 16.84
CA LEU A 825 -2.57 -23.11 17.61
C LEU A 825 -2.63 -21.89 18.54
N LYS A 826 -3.85 -21.47 18.88
CA LYS A 826 -4.09 -20.45 19.91
C LYS A 826 -5.18 -20.90 20.86
N GLY A 827 -5.11 -20.47 22.13
CA GLY A 827 -6.21 -20.62 23.09
C GLY A 827 -7.44 -19.80 22.72
N VAL A 828 -8.50 -19.91 23.51
CA VAL A 828 -9.78 -19.21 23.30
C VAL A 828 -9.89 -17.89 24.11
N GLY A 829 -8.76 -17.42 24.65
CA GLY A 829 -8.74 -16.37 25.68
C GLY A 829 -8.73 -16.96 27.11
N THR A 830 -8.40 -16.14 28.10
CA THR A 830 -8.44 -16.47 29.55
C THR A 830 -7.62 -17.71 29.98
N GLY A 831 -6.48 -18.01 29.34
CA GLY A 831 -5.62 -19.14 29.71
C GLY A 831 -6.15 -20.54 29.34
N ARG A 832 -7.23 -20.62 28.54
CA ARG A 832 -7.92 -21.87 28.19
C ARG A 832 -7.76 -22.24 26.71
N PHE A 833 -7.82 -23.54 26.42
CA PHE A 833 -7.74 -24.12 25.07
C PHE A 833 -9.05 -24.71 24.57
N GLU A 834 -9.96 -25.16 25.45
CA GLU A 834 -11.19 -25.89 25.10
C GLU A 834 -10.97 -27.16 24.25
N PRO A 835 -10.22 -28.15 24.75
CA PRO A 835 -9.84 -29.33 23.97
C PRO A 835 -11.01 -30.14 23.40
N GLY A 836 -12.18 -30.13 24.06
CA GLY A 836 -13.38 -30.83 23.61
C GLY A 836 -14.28 -30.05 22.65
N ARG A 837 -14.00 -28.77 22.36
CA ARG A 837 -14.82 -27.97 21.44
C ARG A 837 -14.57 -28.41 19.99
N PRO A 838 -15.61 -28.55 19.15
CA PRO A 838 -15.44 -28.75 17.71
C PRO A 838 -14.70 -27.60 17.01
N VAL A 839 -13.95 -27.92 15.95
CA VAL A 839 -13.25 -26.95 15.11
C VAL A 839 -14.07 -26.61 13.88
N THR A 840 -14.15 -25.31 13.55
CA THR A 840 -14.81 -24.83 12.33
C THR A 840 -13.91 -24.92 11.09
N ARG A 841 -14.51 -24.88 9.89
CA ARG A 841 -13.80 -24.89 8.60
C ARG A 841 -12.88 -23.68 8.42
N ALA A 842 -13.24 -22.51 8.96
CA ALA A 842 -12.37 -21.34 9.00
C ALA A 842 -11.16 -21.55 9.92
N GLU A 843 -11.40 -22.05 11.14
CA GLU A 843 -10.33 -22.28 12.12
C GLU A 843 -9.30 -23.31 11.62
N ILE A 844 -9.73 -24.42 11.02
CA ILE A 844 -8.79 -25.42 10.49
C ILE A 844 -7.94 -24.86 9.35
N THR A 845 -8.53 -24.05 8.46
CA THR A 845 -7.82 -23.48 7.33
C THR A 845 -6.75 -22.49 7.81
N MET A 846 -7.06 -21.73 8.86
CA MET A 846 -6.09 -20.88 9.53
C MET A 846 -4.95 -21.68 10.19
N ILE A 847 -5.27 -22.77 10.90
CA ILE A 847 -4.26 -23.62 11.54
C ILE A 847 -3.28 -24.17 10.49
N LEU A 848 -3.80 -24.64 9.36
CA LEU A 848 -2.98 -25.17 8.26
C LEU A 848 -2.20 -24.07 7.54
N SER A 849 -2.78 -22.89 7.36
CA SER A 849 -2.10 -21.73 6.78
C SER A 849 -0.86 -21.32 7.58
N ARG A 850 -0.94 -21.38 8.91
CA ARG A 850 0.19 -21.11 9.81
C ARG A 850 1.21 -22.24 9.81
N ALA A 851 0.74 -23.49 9.82
CA ALA A 851 1.62 -24.66 9.81
C ALA A 851 2.51 -24.75 8.57
N PHE A 852 1.98 -24.38 7.39
CA PHE A 852 2.62 -24.62 6.09
C PHE A 852 2.98 -23.35 5.31
N GLN A 853 3.05 -22.19 5.99
CA GLN A 853 3.45 -20.88 5.43
C GLN A 853 2.83 -20.59 4.06
N LEU A 854 1.50 -20.75 3.95
CA LEU A 854 0.81 -20.44 2.71
C LEU A 854 1.03 -18.96 2.33
N PRO A 855 1.29 -18.66 1.05
CA PRO A 855 1.50 -17.28 0.62
C PRO A 855 0.28 -16.44 1.00
N ALA A 856 0.52 -15.29 1.64
CA ALA A 856 -0.53 -14.35 1.96
C ALA A 856 -1.17 -13.89 0.63
N LEU A 857 -2.40 -14.31 0.40
CA LEU A 857 -3.22 -13.77 -0.68
C LEU A 857 -4.04 -12.63 -0.11
N ASP A 858 -4.21 -11.56 -0.88
CA ASP A 858 -5.15 -10.48 -0.60
C ASP A 858 -6.51 -11.08 -0.17
N ASN A 859 -7.28 -10.38 0.67
CA ASN A 859 -8.61 -10.81 1.10
C ASN A 859 -9.68 -10.78 -0.03
N LYS A 860 -9.32 -11.21 -1.24
CA LYS A 860 -10.21 -11.29 -2.41
C LYS A 860 -11.28 -12.36 -2.14
N PRO A 861 -12.57 -12.08 -2.41
CA PRO A 861 -13.63 -13.07 -2.25
C PRO A 861 -13.43 -14.26 -3.20
N VAL A 862 -13.05 -15.42 -2.65
CA VAL A 862 -12.92 -16.69 -3.40
C VAL A 862 -14.23 -17.51 -3.35
N PHE A 863 -15.02 -17.32 -2.29
CA PHE A 863 -16.29 -17.99 -2.06
C PHE A 863 -17.37 -16.96 -1.74
N THR A 864 -18.62 -17.24 -2.10
CA THR A 864 -19.75 -16.29 -2.03
C THR A 864 -20.11 -15.87 -0.60
N ASP A 865 -19.82 -16.72 0.40
CA ASP A 865 -20.08 -16.47 1.83
C ASP A 865 -18.81 -16.07 2.62
N VAL A 866 -17.79 -15.57 1.92
CA VAL A 866 -16.57 -14.99 2.52
C VAL A 866 -16.34 -13.63 1.86
N ALA A 867 -16.79 -12.55 2.52
CA ALA A 867 -16.85 -11.22 1.93
C ALA A 867 -15.50 -10.50 1.80
N GLY A 868 -14.44 -11.04 2.42
CA GLY A 868 -13.09 -10.47 2.35
C GLY A 868 -12.76 -9.55 3.52
N THR A 869 -13.70 -9.31 4.43
CA THR A 869 -13.50 -8.48 5.63
C THR A 869 -13.37 -9.31 6.90
N GLU A 870 -13.69 -10.60 6.83
CA GLU A 870 -13.65 -11.51 7.97
C GLU A 870 -12.20 -11.93 8.29
N TRP A 871 -11.91 -12.14 9.58
CA TRP A 871 -10.58 -12.51 10.10
C TRP A 871 -9.95 -13.76 9.45
N TYR A 872 -10.75 -14.62 8.81
CA TYR A 872 -10.29 -15.84 8.14
C TYR A 872 -10.21 -15.71 6.61
N ALA A 873 -10.62 -14.59 6.00
CA ALA A 873 -10.77 -14.48 4.55
C ALA A 873 -9.45 -14.74 3.80
N GLY A 874 -8.35 -14.10 4.20
CA GLY A 874 -7.02 -14.33 3.61
C GLY A 874 -6.53 -15.77 3.77
N CYS A 875 -6.78 -16.40 4.92
CA CYS A 875 -6.43 -17.82 5.13
C CYS A 875 -7.27 -18.75 4.25
N VAL A 876 -8.56 -18.46 4.09
CA VAL A 876 -9.45 -19.24 3.21
C VAL A 876 -9.04 -19.10 1.75
N ALA A 877 -8.70 -17.88 1.32
CA ALA A 877 -8.17 -17.63 -0.02
C ALA A 877 -6.85 -18.38 -0.25
N ALA A 878 -5.89 -18.28 0.69
CA ALA A 878 -4.61 -18.98 0.62
C ALA A 878 -4.79 -20.51 0.62
N GLY A 879 -5.68 -21.05 1.46
CA GLY A 879 -5.99 -22.47 1.52
C GLY A 879 -6.69 -22.99 0.26
N ALA A 880 -7.54 -22.19 -0.38
CA ALA A 880 -8.20 -22.52 -1.64
C ALA A 880 -7.22 -22.43 -2.83
N GLY A 881 -6.40 -21.37 -2.88
CA GLY A 881 -5.35 -21.19 -3.88
C GLY A 881 -4.29 -22.29 -3.81
N ALA A 882 -3.98 -22.75 -2.60
CA ALA A 882 -3.11 -23.91 -2.38
C ALA A 882 -3.82 -25.25 -2.59
N GLY A 883 -5.12 -25.31 -2.89
CA GLY A 883 -5.86 -26.56 -3.11
C GLY A 883 -6.10 -27.43 -1.86
N LEU A 884 -5.81 -26.92 -0.66
CA LEU A 884 -6.03 -27.60 0.62
C LEU A 884 -7.51 -27.73 0.94
N VAL A 885 -8.25 -26.62 0.80
CA VAL A 885 -9.69 -26.57 1.05
C VAL A 885 -10.45 -26.29 -0.24
N LYS A 886 -11.68 -26.78 -0.31
CA LYS A 886 -12.61 -26.55 -1.43
C LYS A 886 -13.93 -26.03 -0.88
N GLY A 887 -14.57 -25.15 -1.65
CA GLY A 887 -15.96 -24.75 -1.41
C GLY A 887 -16.92 -25.87 -1.78
N TYR A 888 -18.17 -25.69 -1.39
CA TYR A 888 -19.28 -26.50 -1.82
C TYR A 888 -19.70 -26.09 -3.24
N GLU A 889 -20.57 -26.91 -3.81
CA GLU A 889 -21.06 -26.82 -5.19
C GLU A 889 -21.89 -25.54 -5.45
N ASP A 890 -22.39 -24.93 -4.37
CA ASP A 890 -23.10 -23.65 -4.35
C ASP A 890 -22.16 -22.43 -4.28
N HIS A 891 -20.85 -22.65 -4.46
CA HIS A 891 -19.79 -21.64 -4.31
C HIS A 891 -19.66 -21.06 -2.89
N ASN A 892 -20.26 -21.67 -1.86
CA ASN A 892 -20.05 -21.30 -0.46
C ASN A 892 -18.92 -22.11 0.16
N PHE A 893 -18.18 -21.53 1.10
CA PHE A 893 -17.17 -22.17 1.92
C PHE A 893 -17.73 -22.74 3.23
N ARG A 894 -18.78 -22.12 3.76
CA ARG A 894 -19.42 -22.37 5.06
C ARG A 894 -18.41 -22.28 6.22
N PRO A 895 -17.79 -21.11 6.44
CA PRO A 895 -16.66 -20.94 7.36
C PRO A 895 -16.97 -21.37 8.80
N ASN A 896 -18.21 -21.20 9.26
CA ASN A 896 -18.65 -21.50 10.62
C ASN A 896 -19.13 -22.95 10.82
N ASN A 897 -19.19 -23.76 9.77
CA ASN A 897 -19.55 -25.17 9.93
C ASN A 897 -18.39 -25.92 10.59
N ASN A 898 -18.73 -26.83 11.51
CA ASN A 898 -17.74 -27.73 12.09
C ASN A 898 -17.24 -28.71 11.04
N ILE A 899 -15.92 -28.94 11.00
CA ILE A 899 -15.30 -29.90 10.10
C ILE A 899 -15.37 -31.31 10.70
N THR A 900 -15.67 -32.31 9.88
CA THR A 900 -15.70 -33.70 10.32
C THR A 900 -14.30 -34.33 10.33
N ARG A 901 -14.16 -35.47 11.02
CA ARG A 901 -12.89 -36.21 11.07
C ARG A 901 -12.46 -36.74 9.69
N GLU A 902 -13.39 -37.13 8.83
CA GLU A 902 -13.10 -37.56 7.46
C GLU A 902 -12.71 -36.40 6.53
N GLU A 903 -13.30 -35.21 6.72
CA GLU A 903 -12.90 -34.00 5.99
C GLU A 903 -11.48 -33.57 6.36
N LEU A 904 -11.12 -33.57 7.65
CA LEU A 904 -9.75 -33.26 8.08
C LEU A 904 -8.73 -34.28 7.53
N ALA A 905 -9.08 -35.56 7.48
CA ALA A 905 -8.22 -36.59 6.88
C ALA A 905 -7.95 -36.30 5.40
N VAL A 906 -8.96 -35.88 4.63
CA VAL A 906 -8.77 -35.50 3.22
C VAL A 906 -7.88 -34.27 3.08
N ILE A 907 -8.01 -33.28 3.96
CA ILE A 907 -7.16 -32.08 3.91
C ILE A 907 -5.70 -32.42 4.25
N LEU A 908 -5.44 -33.25 5.26
CA LEU A 908 -4.07 -33.67 5.60
C LEU A 908 -3.45 -34.57 4.52
N ALA A 909 -4.25 -35.43 3.88
CA ALA A 909 -3.79 -36.22 2.75
C ALA A 909 -3.35 -35.35 1.56
N ARG A 910 -4.04 -34.23 1.31
CA ARG A 910 -3.64 -33.23 0.30
C ARG A 910 -2.37 -32.50 0.68
N ALA A 911 -2.30 -32.01 1.92
CA ALA A 911 -1.17 -31.23 2.41
C ALA A 911 0.17 -31.98 2.31
N LEU A 912 0.15 -33.28 2.62
CA LEU A 912 1.35 -34.13 2.67
C LEU A 912 1.58 -34.96 1.40
N ASP A 913 0.85 -34.70 0.33
CA ASP A 913 0.92 -35.50 -0.90
C ASP A 913 0.78 -37.01 -0.68
N LEU A 914 -0.28 -37.40 0.04
CA LEU A 914 -0.60 -38.81 0.30
C LEU A 914 -1.73 -39.31 -0.61
N LEU A 915 -2.13 -38.50 -1.61
CA LEU A 915 -3.21 -38.82 -2.53
C LEU A 915 -2.73 -39.83 -3.57
N GLY A 916 -3.32 -41.03 -3.57
CA GLY A 916 -3.00 -42.08 -4.54
C GLY A 916 -1.89 -43.04 -4.10
N GLU A 917 -1.34 -42.90 -2.89
CA GLU A 917 -0.50 -43.96 -2.32
C GLU A 917 -1.35 -45.21 -2.03
N PRO A 918 -0.98 -46.41 -2.55
CA PRO A 918 -1.67 -47.65 -2.23
C PRO A 918 -1.43 -48.00 -0.76
N ALA A 919 -2.32 -47.54 0.12
CA ALA A 919 -2.30 -47.89 1.52
C ALA A 919 -2.87 -49.31 1.69
N THR A 920 -1.99 -50.32 1.67
CA THR A 920 -2.32 -51.62 2.25
C THR A 920 -2.19 -51.52 3.77
N VAL A 921 -3.30 -51.77 4.47
CA VAL A 921 -3.46 -51.81 5.93
C VAL A 921 -3.72 -50.43 6.58
N GLY A 922 -4.92 -50.25 7.14
CA GLY A 922 -5.18 -49.09 8.01
C GLY A 922 -6.56 -49.02 8.69
N THR A 923 -7.65 -49.40 8.03
CA THR A 923 -9.01 -49.13 8.57
C THR A 923 -9.68 -50.37 9.16
N ASN A 924 -9.11 -50.96 10.21
CA ASN A 924 -9.80 -51.97 11.03
C ASN A 924 -10.78 -51.32 12.02
N PHE A 925 -11.50 -50.28 11.59
CA PHE A 925 -12.48 -49.61 12.41
C PHE A 925 -13.85 -50.26 12.24
N THR A 926 -14.56 -50.44 13.35
CA THR A 926 -15.89 -51.09 13.36
C THR A 926 -16.94 -50.29 12.59
N ASP A 927 -16.68 -49.00 12.36
CA ASP A 927 -17.53 -48.05 11.64
C ASP A 927 -16.92 -47.60 10.30
N ALA A 928 -15.94 -48.33 9.73
CA ALA A 928 -15.33 -48.00 8.44
C ALA A 928 -16.35 -47.92 7.29
N GLY A 929 -17.53 -48.55 7.43
CA GLY A 929 -18.64 -48.44 6.49
C GLY A 929 -19.34 -47.08 6.46
N LEU A 930 -19.13 -46.23 7.48
CA LEU A 930 -19.68 -44.87 7.56
C LEU A 930 -18.79 -43.82 6.87
N VAL A 931 -17.60 -44.22 6.40
CA VAL A 931 -16.69 -43.33 5.67
C VAL A 931 -17.27 -43.04 4.30
N SER A 932 -17.41 -41.76 3.99
CA SER A 932 -17.90 -41.31 2.69
C SER A 932 -16.99 -41.81 1.56
N PRO A 933 -17.53 -42.22 0.39
CA PRO A 933 -16.72 -42.77 -0.70
C PRO A 933 -15.53 -41.89 -1.11
N TRP A 934 -15.70 -40.57 -1.11
CA TRP A 934 -14.66 -39.59 -1.44
C TRP A 934 -13.55 -39.46 -0.40
N ALA A 935 -13.76 -39.95 0.82
CA ALA A 935 -12.79 -39.86 1.92
C ALA A 935 -11.98 -41.14 2.13
N LYS A 936 -12.41 -42.28 1.55
CA LYS A 936 -11.87 -43.62 1.86
C LYS A 936 -10.36 -43.73 1.64
N ASP A 937 -9.88 -43.31 0.48
CA ASP A 937 -8.47 -43.46 0.12
C ASP A 937 -7.59 -42.49 0.92
N SER A 938 -8.05 -41.26 1.10
CA SER A 938 -7.35 -40.26 1.93
C SER A 938 -7.28 -40.69 3.39
N LEU A 939 -8.38 -41.23 3.94
CA LEU A 939 -8.42 -41.73 5.30
C LEU A 939 -7.50 -42.94 5.47
N ALA A 940 -7.53 -43.89 4.53
CA ALA A 940 -6.64 -45.05 4.56
C ALA A 940 -5.17 -44.62 4.54
N ALA A 941 -4.80 -43.64 3.71
CA ALA A 941 -3.45 -43.11 3.64
C ALA A 941 -3.03 -42.40 4.93
N VAL A 942 -3.85 -41.51 5.47
CA VAL A 942 -3.58 -40.77 6.72
C VAL A 942 -3.46 -41.71 7.92
N VAL A 943 -4.27 -42.78 7.98
CA VAL A 943 -4.19 -43.79 9.05
C VAL A 943 -2.97 -44.68 8.87
N ALA A 944 -2.66 -45.14 7.65
CA ALA A 944 -1.46 -45.94 7.36
C ALA A 944 -0.17 -45.16 7.69
N LYS A 945 -0.19 -43.84 7.54
CA LYS A 945 0.91 -42.93 7.90
C LYS A 945 0.89 -42.51 9.38
N GLY A 946 -0.01 -43.07 10.19
CA GLY A 946 -0.07 -42.82 11.64
C GLY A 946 -0.53 -41.42 12.03
N LEU A 947 -1.04 -40.63 11.09
CA LEU A 947 -1.46 -39.25 11.30
C LEU A 947 -2.81 -39.18 12.02
N ALA A 948 -3.71 -40.11 11.69
CA ALA A 948 -5.00 -40.28 12.36
C ALA A 948 -5.11 -41.67 13.00
N GLY A 949 -5.84 -41.77 14.10
CA GLY A 949 -6.15 -43.02 14.79
C GLY A 949 -7.60 -43.06 15.27
N GLY A 950 -8.10 -44.27 15.54
CA GLY A 950 -9.44 -44.47 16.08
C GLY A 950 -9.51 -44.32 17.60
N HIS A 951 -10.72 -44.39 18.11
CA HIS A 951 -11.05 -44.33 19.52
C HIS A 951 -10.86 -45.71 20.20
N PRO A 952 -10.76 -45.76 21.54
CA PRO A 952 -10.57 -47.02 22.28
C PRO A 952 -11.68 -48.07 22.08
N ASP A 953 -12.86 -47.65 21.62
CA ASP A 953 -14.00 -48.52 21.29
C ASP A 953 -13.88 -49.19 19.90
N GLY A 954 -12.78 -48.92 19.18
CA GLY A 954 -12.52 -49.46 17.85
C GLY A 954 -13.18 -48.68 16.70
N THR A 955 -13.77 -47.52 16.96
CA THR A 955 -14.39 -46.65 15.94
C THR A 955 -13.44 -45.56 15.45
N PHE A 956 -13.66 -45.03 14.24
CA PHE A 956 -12.98 -43.84 13.73
C PHE A 956 -13.83 -42.57 13.85
N ARG A 957 -15.16 -42.72 13.79
CA ARG A 957 -16.17 -41.66 13.83
C ARG A 957 -16.04 -40.66 12.69
N PRO A 958 -16.08 -41.11 11.41
CA PRO A 958 -15.72 -40.29 10.26
C PRO A 958 -16.57 -39.03 10.10
N GLN A 959 -17.86 -39.11 10.43
CA GLN A 959 -18.82 -38.01 10.26
C GLN A 959 -18.99 -37.15 11.51
N GLU A 960 -18.33 -37.48 12.63
CA GLU A 960 -18.37 -36.63 13.83
C GLU A 960 -17.48 -35.39 13.66
N PRO A 961 -17.88 -34.23 14.23
CA PRO A 961 -17.02 -33.05 14.29
C PRO A 961 -15.69 -33.35 14.99
N VAL A 962 -14.59 -32.90 14.40
CA VAL A 962 -13.27 -33.04 15.03
C VAL A 962 -13.14 -32.06 16.20
N THR A 963 -12.69 -32.55 17.35
CA THR A 963 -12.41 -31.66 18.50
C THR A 963 -11.07 -30.94 18.34
N ARG A 964 -10.89 -29.82 19.05
CA ARG A 964 -9.63 -29.07 19.05
C ARG A 964 -8.42 -29.92 19.46
N ALA A 965 -8.59 -30.83 20.42
CA ALA A 965 -7.54 -31.76 20.83
C ALA A 965 -7.17 -32.77 19.73
N GLU A 966 -8.17 -33.31 19.04
CA GLU A 966 -7.95 -34.25 17.93
C GLU A 966 -7.30 -33.55 16.73
N CYS A 967 -7.76 -32.34 16.41
CA CYS A 967 -7.15 -31.49 15.38
C CYS A 967 -5.68 -31.21 15.69
N ALA A 968 -5.35 -30.80 16.92
CA ALA A 968 -3.99 -30.54 17.35
C ALA A 968 -3.08 -31.77 17.18
N ALA A 969 -3.54 -32.95 17.62
CA ALA A 969 -2.77 -34.18 17.50
C ALA A 969 -2.54 -34.61 16.04
N MET A 970 -3.55 -34.48 15.18
CA MET A 970 -3.44 -34.85 13.76
C MET A 970 -2.52 -33.90 12.99
N VAL A 971 -2.60 -32.60 13.24
CA VAL A 971 -1.72 -31.59 12.62
C VAL A 971 -0.29 -31.72 13.13
N TYR A 972 -0.08 -31.93 14.43
CA TYR A 972 1.25 -32.14 15.01
C TYR A 972 1.96 -33.33 14.37
N ARG A 973 1.28 -34.47 14.23
CA ARG A 973 1.85 -35.67 13.58
C ARG A 973 2.16 -35.45 12.11
N ALA A 974 1.39 -34.61 11.42
CA ALA A 974 1.65 -34.25 10.03
C ALA A 974 2.97 -33.46 9.92
N ILE A 975 3.16 -32.45 10.78
CA ILE A 975 4.37 -31.61 10.81
C ILE A 975 5.59 -32.44 11.26
N GLU A 976 5.48 -33.19 12.35
CA GLU A 976 6.56 -34.02 12.88
C GLU A 976 7.06 -35.05 11.84
N ARG A 977 6.13 -35.66 11.09
CA ARG A 977 6.48 -36.62 10.05
C ARG A 977 7.26 -35.99 8.90
N GLN A 978 6.84 -34.81 8.44
CA GLN A 978 7.49 -34.13 7.34
C GLN A 978 8.86 -33.56 7.74
N TYR A 979 9.02 -33.14 8.99
CA TYR A 979 10.32 -32.79 9.57
C TYR A 979 11.30 -33.98 9.55
N LEU A 980 10.87 -35.15 10.04
CA LEU A 980 11.72 -36.36 10.08
C LEU A 980 12.08 -36.93 8.71
N GLN A 981 11.37 -36.56 7.64
CA GLN A 981 11.69 -36.96 6.26
C GLN A 981 12.70 -36.03 5.57
N GLY A 982 12.94 -34.82 6.09
CA GLY A 982 13.93 -33.86 5.57
C GLY A 982 15.36 -34.05 6.10
N GLU A 983 15.54 -34.86 7.15
CA GLU A 983 16.85 -35.21 7.72
C GLU A 983 17.48 -36.51 7.15
N GLN A 984 16.77 -37.22 6.26
CA GLN A 984 17.27 -38.40 5.52
C GLN A 984 17.63 -38.01 4.08
#